data_AF-A0AAD6Y096-F1
#
_entry.id   AF-A0AAD6Y096-F1
#
_cell.length_a   1.000
_cell.length_b   1.000
_cell.length_c   1.000
_cell.angle_alpha   90.00
_cell.angle_beta   90.00
_cell.angle_gamma   90.00
#
_symmetry.space_group_name_H-M   'P 1'
#
loop_
_entity.id
_entity.type
_entity.pdbx_description
1 polymer ?
#
loop_
_entity_poly.entity_id
_entity_poly.type
_entity_poly.pdbx_seq_one_letter_code
_entity_poly.pdbx_strand_id
1 'polypeptide(L)'
;MPPGAPYNSFVAPYRIRVDEFSTSVGQETVPALHLLSHTHSDHITGLQAKSFGYTVICSHDAKEMLLRHEVYAERSLHEHEYRAEATRTFSHLKVDPLIYPDGSKYYTGSRDLLKPLPLDTPTEIELSNDELVTITLFDANHCPGAVMFLIEGPQGAVLHTGDFRAEPWFLNSITRNRFLRPYLASLDAHGNDQTLEAIYLDTACVMSSALVPTKAEATAGLVSLMKLLPPTTYFFINAWTWGYEDVLKAVARAFRAPIHLDRYKHAIYSNVSDPGLRALGTRDDAATRFHACERFDRCPYVAVTGRASTSHKGTHVVYVNPVTMEATRWRTYFQETTLKLARGEEVTSLLVPMARHSPLPELQAFVALFRPRRVVPNTLVPALRGLDWLGIDRAFAGCVADPPRVLPVDVAEDAHLEVDGVTDAQMEMETDSALLNLVGAAGAEKWVESTTLRRKLAVVRGWLGIAERRAVDAALQPVIERRLLDSEDEESEADDERGRTAHLLFAGLAGIEDGPAAWGHASSSTPATPSSAGRMGMRGTFLTPISSPVRFSRAAGQTPCPRRDKGKKRALESPAPSPASKRAYGRLGSPFRPYEHSAWLATSSPSPPVPLRPVGNTVAQASSRRATEHPRTPPPHTPSSHQLPADFTLPLSLRSPGGGEYAVFELLPASSVAPPPRQPTPPCPPILEEVDAAREQLTRRLRLQDRLRAANPGRAVVPTFAARRAKLEARAFRLGVQAAYLGARRERVRALETVYEPGEGVGEGPERGYPEDVDLQIRVEEAVRRGEQAVLPPLRGIPDTSGTMHISTVPFAFFIAILGTFTIAAPVADTVITPGGRRTRNNVHQVPAGGRIAHIGKDIHVFASNGSVVHVATPNGTASAPGFASGWITYASWLNTGAAIGSFKTSWTVPPAPATWNNQLIYLFNSIEPSNGDAIMQPVLQYGLSQAGGGQSWGVASWYLYADQVFHTNLVPVSVGQRLDGEVQLVGTQDTTFNYNSQFTNIQGTGLVVQGSEQLVLATVTLEAYAVIAKSDYPAGSTVFSGTNLELSNGQFPAISWSTNNDAADMLSTSIDVDGSTSATIEIHYDH
;
A
#
# COMPACT_ATOMS: atom_id res chain seq x y z
N MET A 1 8.41 10.22 -1.29
CA MET A 1 7.61 10.33 -2.52
C MET A 1 7.34 8.93 -3.06
N PRO A 2 6.26 8.72 -3.83
CA PRO A 2 6.13 7.54 -4.68
C PRO A 2 7.39 7.33 -5.54
N PRO A 3 7.90 6.09 -5.66
CA PRO A 3 9.15 5.82 -6.36
C PRO A 3 9.01 6.15 -7.86
N GLY A 4 9.98 6.87 -8.42
CA GLY A 4 9.96 7.35 -9.80
C GLY A 4 9.80 8.86 -9.97
N ALA A 5 9.62 9.62 -8.87
CA ALA A 5 9.63 11.09 -8.90
C ALA A 5 10.92 11.65 -9.55
N PRO A 6 10.83 12.51 -10.60
CA PRO A 6 11.96 13.14 -11.27
C PRO A 6 12.96 13.83 -10.34
N TYR A 7 14.20 13.95 -10.82
CA TYR A 7 15.29 14.65 -10.13
C TYR A 7 15.51 14.17 -8.68
N ASN A 8 15.19 12.91 -8.35
CA ASN A 8 15.19 12.37 -6.98
C ASN A 8 14.36 13.22 -5.98
N SER A 9 13.24 13.79 -6.44
CA SER A 9 12.34 14.69 -5.70
C SER A 9 12.93 16.07 -5.34
N PHE A 10 13.97 16.52 -6.05
CA PHE A 10 14.47 17.90 -5.95
C PHE A 10 13.66 18.89 -6.79
N VAL A 11 13.43 20.08 -6.23
CA VAL A 11 12.70 21.20 -6.87
C VAL A 11 13.69 22.07 -7.66
N ALA A 12 14.15 21.55 -8.79
CA ALA A 12 15.14 22.20 -9.64
C ALA A 12 14.68 23.61 -10.08
N PRO A 13 15.54 24.64 -9.95
CA PRO A 13 16.98 24.57 -9.69
C PRO A 13 17.39 24.61 -8.21
N TYR A 14 16.46 24.76 -7.27
CA TYR A 14 16.77 24.89 -5.85
C TYR A 14 17.19 23.56 -5.20
N ARG A 15 18.09 23.62 -4.21
CA ARG A 15 18.50 22.45 -3.40
C ARG A 15 17.46 22.10 -2.31
N ILE A 16 16.19 22.23 -2.66
CA ILE A 16 15.02 21.89 -1.84
C ILE A 16 14.51 20.53 -2.30
N ARG A 17 14.15 19.67 -1.34
CA ARG A 17 13.56 18.35 -1.61
C ARG A 17 12.18 18.25 -0.96
N VAL A 18 11.21 17.64 -1.63
CA VAL A 18 9.83 17.52 -1.11
C VAL A 18 9.47 16.06 -0.90
N ASP A 19 8.86 15.77 0.25
CA ASP A 19 8.23 14.48 0.60
C ASP A 19 9.15 13.24 0.54
N GLU A 20 10.46 13.40 0.36
CA GLU A 20 11.43 12.32 0.29
C GLU A 20 12.63 12.54 1.20
N PHE A 21 12.78 11.66 2.19
CA PHE A 21 13.68 11.84 3.33
C PHE A 21 14.68 10.69 3.48
N SER A 22 14.67 9.70 2.56
CA SER A 22 15.70 8.67 2.46
C SER A 22 16.88 9.13 1.62
N THR A 23 18.10 8.66 1.93
CA THR A 23 19.27 8.89 1.07
C THR A 23 19.18 7.99 -0.16
N SER A 24 19.09 8.56 -1.35
CA SER A 24 18.98 7.78 -2.59
C SER A 24 20.35 7.28 -3.07
N VAL A 25 20.40 6.08 -3.66
CA VAL A 25 21.63 5.53 -4.23
C VAL A 25 22.06 6.39 -5.43
N GLY A 26 23.33 6.80 -5.48
CA GLY A 26 23.83 7.73 -6.51
C GLY A 26 23.49 9.20 -6.29
N GLN A 27 22.93 9.59 -5.13
CA GLN A 27 22.63 10.98 -4.82
C GLN A 27 23.89 11.80 -4.53
N GLU A 28 24.38 12.55 -5.52
CA GLU A 28 25.49 13.50 -5.35
C GLU A 28 25.08 14.81 -4.67
N THR A 29 23.82 15.24 -4.85
CA THR A 29 23.30 16.51 -4.34
C THR A 29 22.81 16.40 -2.90
N VAL A 30 23.42 17.18 -2.01
CA VAL A 30 22.97 17.32 -0.61
C VAL A 30 21.82 18.35 -0.54
N PRO A 31 20.64 17.99 0.01
CA PRO A 31 19.53 18.93 0.18
C PRO A 31 19.85 19.96 1.27
N ALA A 32 19.61 21.23 0.97
CA ALA A 32 19.69 22.32 1.94
C ALA A 32 18.46 22.36 2.87
N LEU A 33 17.29 22.01 2.31
CA LEU A 33 16.00 22.09 2.98
C LEU A 33 15.11 20.92 2.52
N HIS A 34 14.30 20.38 3.44
CA HIS A 34 13.20 19.48 3.08
C HIS A 34 11.85 20.14 3.35
N LEU A 35 10.87 19.87 2.49
CA LEU A 35 9.45 20.22 2.71
C LEU A 35 8.63 18.93 2.87
N LEU A 36 7.55 18.99 3.65
CA LEU A 36 6.56 17.93 3.81
C LEU A 36 5.16 18.47 3.50
N SER A 37 4.58 18.07 2.38
CA SER A 37 3.26 18.50 1.91
C SER A 37 2.14 17.98 2.79
N HIS A 38 2.17 16.69 3.15
CA HIS A 38 1.13 16.02 3.92
C HIS A 38 1.63 14.69 4.52
N THR A 39 0.80 14.01 5.34
CA THR A 39 1.22 12.83 6.11
C THR A 39 0.60 11.51 5.64
N HIS A 40 0.66 11.18 4.35
CA HIS A 40 0.46 9.79 3.89
C HIS A 40 1.80 9.03 3.88
N SER A 41 1.74 7.70 3.90
CA SER A 41 2.89 6.82 4.21
C SER A 41 4.06 6.93 3.23
N ASP A 42 3.76 7.14 1.97
CA ASP A 42 4.65 7.32 0.82
C ASP A 42 5.28 8.73 0.74
N HIS A 43 4.65 9.71 1.39
CA HIS A 43 5.15 11.10 1.49
C HIS A 43 5.93 11.36 2.80
N ILE A 44 6.06 10.37 3.69
CA ILE A 44 6.87 10.45 4.93
C ILE A 44 8.05 9.46 4.94
N THR A 45 8.34 8.81 3.80
CA THR A 45 9.40 7.81 3.64
C THR A 45 10.77 8.38 4.03
N GLY A 46 11.39 7.79 5.05
CA GLY A 46 12.69 8.17 5.59
C GLY A 46 12.61 8.89 6.94
N LEU A 47 11.50 9.56 7.26
CA LEU A 47 11.31 10.27 8.53
C LEU A 47 11.27 9.35 9.76
N GLN A 48 11.10 8.04 9.57
CA GLN A 48 11.17 7.05 10.65
C GLN A 48 12.61 6.76 11.11
N ALA A 49 13.62 7.16 10.34
CA ALA A 49 15.02 6.93 10.66
C ALA A 49 15.49 7.87 11.78
N LYS A 50 15.87 7.33 12.94
CA LYS A 50 16.35 8.13 14.09
C LYS A 50 17.60 8.98 13.78
N SER A 51 18.36 8.58 12.75
CA SER A 51 19.51 9.30 12.17
C SER A 51 19.12 10.53 11.34
N PHE A 52 17.85 10.70 10.97
CA PHE A 52 17.38 11.90 10.28
C PHE A 52 17.57 13.13 11.20
N GLY A 53 18.12 14.19 10.61
CA GLY A 53 18.56 15.39 11.33
C GLY A 53 18.42 16.70 10.57
N TYR A 54 17.81 16.69 9.39
CA TYR A 54 17.55 17.91 8.61
C TYR A 54 16.30 18.64 9.12
N THR A 55 16.23 19.93 8.82
CA THR A 55 15.01 20.73 9.00
C THR A 55 13.97 20.35 7.95
N VAL A 56 12.71 20.19 8.38
CA VAL A 56 11.54 19.93 7.53
C VAL A 56 10.53 21.06 7.72
N ILE A 57 10.19 21.76 6.64
CA ILE A 57 9.09 22.74 6.59
C ILE A 57 7.78 22.02 6.28
N CYS A 58 6.71 22.34 6.99
CA CYS A 58 5.41 21.66 6.86
C CYS A 58 4.27 22.59 7.29
N SER A 59 3.02 22.14 7.16
CA SER A 59 1.88 22.83 7.81
C SER A 59 1.84 22.54 9.32
N HIS A 60 1.13 23.39 10.08
CA HIS A 60 0.83 23.13 11.49
C HIS A 60 0.20 21.74 11.71
N ASP A 61 -0.82 21.41 10.91
CA ASP A 61 -1.60 20.20 11.12
C ASP A 61 -0.83 18.95 10.70
N ALA A 62 0.00 19.02 9.64
CA ALA A 62 0.92 17.94 9.29
C ALA A 62 1.92 17.66 10.43
N LYS A 63 2.44 18.70 11.11
CA LYS A 63 3.29 18.51 12.30
C LYS A 63 2.52 17.85 13.45
N GLU A 64 1.33 18.35 13.78
CA GLU A 64 0.54 17.81 14.90
C GLU A 64 0.05 16.38 14.66
N MET A 65 -0.22 16.01 13.40
CA MET A 65 -0.55 14.65 12.97
C MET A 65 0.68 13.73 13.04
N LEU A 66 1.81 14.13 12.45
CA LEU A 66 3.04 13.34 12.43
C LEU A 66 3.57 13.04 13.83
N LEU A 67 3.56 14.03 14.74
CA LEU A 67 4.00 13.87 16.13
C LEU A 67 3.02 13.10 17.04
N ARG A 68 1.80 12.82 16.54
CA ARG A 68 0.82 11.92 17.18
C ARG A 68 0.75 10.56 16.52
N HIS A 69 1.40 10.35 15.37
CA HIS A 69 1.30 9.11 14.59
C HIS A 69 1.68 7.86 15.40
N GLU A 70 0.74 6.92 15.46
CA GLU A 70 0.89 5.61 16.09
C GLU A 70 0.51 4.54 15.05
N VAL A 71 1.40 3.56 14.80
CA VAL A 71 1.09 2.43 13.91
C VAL A 71 -0.01 1.54 14.51
N TYR A 72 -0.84 0.91 13.67
CA TYR A 72 -2.00 0.13 14.13
C TYR A 72 -1.69 -0.87 15.27
N ALA A 73 -0.56 -1.59 15.18
CA ALA A 73 -0.16 -2.52 16.22
C ALA A 73 0.00 -1.85 17.60
N GLU A 74 0.78 -0.78 17.68
CA GLU A 74 0.97 -0.03 18.94
C GLU A 74 -0.32 0.67 19.39
N ARG A 75 -1.19 1.10 18.45
CA ARG A 75 -2.51 1.66 18.78
C ARG A 75 -3.38 0.64 19.49
N SER A 76 -3.53 -0.57 18.95
CA SER A 76 -4.37 -1.62 19.55
C SER A 76 -3.77 -2.17 20.84
N LEU A 77 -2.44 -2.27 20.95
CA LEU A 77 -1.76 -2.61 22.22
C LEU A 77 -2.02 -1.56 23.32
N HIS A 78 -2.09 -0.27 22.99
CA HIS A 78 -2.43 0.77 23.95
C HIS A 78 -3.94 0.85 24.23
N GLU A 79 -4.81 0.65 23.24
CA GLU A 79 -6.27 0.69 23.42
C GLU A 79 -6.76 -0.40 24.39
N HIS A 80 -6.08 -1.54 24.41
CA HIS A 80 -6.31 -2.67 25.32
C HIS A 80 -5.44 -2.66 26.59
N GLU A 81 -4.81 -1.52 26.94
CA GLU A 81 -3.98 -1.33 28.14
C GLU A 81 -2.71 -2.22 28.24
N TYR A 82 -2.37 -2.96 27.18
CA TYR A 82 -1.18 -3.81 27.12
C TYR A 82 0.14 -3.02 26.96
N ARG A 83 0.04 -1.78 26.48
CA ARG A 83 1.09 -0.74 26.54
C ARG A 83 0.61 0.41 27.43
N ALA A 84 1.38 0.72 28.48
CA ALA A 84 1.08 1.84 29.39
C ALA A 84 1.36 3.25 28.80
N GLU A 85 2.12 3.32 27.70
CA GLU A 85 2.45 4.56 26.99
C GLU A 85 2.27 4.40 25.48
N ALA A 86 1.87 5.46 24.80
CA ALA A 86 1.57 5.45 23.37
C ALA A 86 2.84 5.61 22.50
N THR A 87 3.27 4.52 21.86
CA THR A 87 4.48 4.49 21.01
C THR A 87 4.31 5.29 19.72
N ARG A 88 4.72 6.57 19.75
CA ARG A 88 4.64 7.49 18.59
C ARG A 88 5.85 7.37 17.67
N THR A 89 5.61 7.02 16.41
CA THR A 89 6.65 6.70 15.41
C THR A 89 7.67 7.83 15.21
N PHE A 90 7.18 9.06 15.04
CA PHE A 90 8.00 10.23 14.71
C PHE A 90 8.28 11.15 15.91
N SER A 91 8.05 10.66 17.13
CA SER A 91 8.37 11.35 18.40
C SER A 91 9.81 11.89 18.43
N HIS A 92 10.75 11.15 17.84
CA HIS A 92 12.16 11.54 17.78
C HIS A 92 12.43 12.81 16.94
N LEU A 93 11.50 13.29 16.11
CA LEU A 93 11.66 14.53 15.32
C LEU A 93 11.43 15.80 16.17
N LYS A 94 10.70 15.69 17.29
CA LYS A 94 10.53 16.77 18.29
C LYS A 94 10.75 16.24 19.71
N VAL A 95 11.85 16.68 20.32
CA VAL A 95 12.19 16.44 21.73
C VAL A 95 12.24 17.81 22.42
N ASP A 96 11.31 18.08 23.33
CA ASP A 96 11.28 19.33 24.09
C ASP A 96 12.40 19.40 25.15
N PRO A 97 12.85 20.60 25.55
CA PRO A 97 13.87 20.77 26.58
C PRO A 97 13.36 20.33 27.95
N LEU A 98 14.23 19.65 28.72
CA LEU A 98 13.93 19.25 30.08
C LEU A 98 13.71 20.49 30.95
N ILE A 99 12.61 20.54 31.70
CA ILE A 99 12.30 21.62 32.64
C ILE A 99 12.53 21.09 34.05
N TYR A 100 13.42 21.72 34.81
CA TYR A 100 13.70 21.37 36.20
C TYR A 100 12.64 21.95 37.16
N PRO A 101 12.52 21.45 38.41
CA PRO A 101 11.54 21.94 39.38
C PRO A 101 11.67 23.42 39.79
N ASP A 102 12.80 24.06 39.48
CA ASP A 102 13.04 25.51 39.67
C ASP A 102 12.59 26.35 38.46
N GLY A 103 12.05 25.72 37.41
CA GLY A 103 11.64 26.35 36.16
C GLY A 103 12.77 26.56 35.14
N SER A 104 14.01 26.19 35.46
CA SER A 104 15.14 26.28 34.52
C SER A 104 15.04 25.23 33.40
N LYS A 105 15.52 25.58 32.21
CA LYS A 105 15.39 24.77 30.98
C LYS A 105 16.73 24.25 30.52
N TYR A 106 16.83 22.94 30.31
CA TYR A 106 18.02 22.25 29.85
C TYR A 106 17.83 21.75 28.41
N TYR A 107 18.54 22.38 27.48
CA TYR A 107 18.35 22.22 26.04
C TYR A 107 19.20 21.10 25.41
N THR A 108 20.17 20.53 26.13
CA THR A 108 21.05 19.47 25.62
C THR A 108 20.24 18.22 25.29
N GLY A 109 20.20 17.84 24.01
CA GLY A 109 19.38 16.72 23.51
C GLY A 109 17.96 17.10 23.07
N SER A 110 17.51 18.32 23.34
CA SER A 110 16.28 18.85 22.75
C SER A 110 16.49 19.18 21.27
N ARG A 111 15.46 18.94 20.45
CA ARG A 111 15.42 19.31 19.04
C ARG A 111 13.99 19.47 18.55
N ASP A 112 13.77 20.30 17.55
CA ASP A 112 12.48 20.39 16.86
C ASP A 112 12.75 20.55 15.37
N LEU A 113 12.82 19.43 14.66
CA LEU A 113 13.16 19.38 13.23
C LEU A 113 11.98 19.83 12.34
N LEU A 114 10.75 19.77 12.86
CA LEU A 114 9.53 20.12 12.16
C LEU A 114 9.23 21.62 12.36
N LYS A 115 9.34 22.41 11.30
CA LYS A 115 9.05 23.84 11.30
C LYS A 115 7.69 24.09 10.63
N PRO A 116 6.60 24.27 11.40
CA PRO A 116 5.30 24.55 10.82
C PRO A 116 5.27 26.00 10.33
N LEU A 117 4.85 26.21 9.09
CA LEU A 117 4.50 27.53 8.57
C LEU A 117 2.97 27.68 8.52
N PRO A 118 2.43 28.88 8.79
CA PRO A 118 1.02 29.18 8.54
C PRO A 118 0.74 29.29 7.04
N LEU A 119 -0.50 29.00 6.65
CA LEU A 119 -0.98 29.19 5.27
C LEU A 119 -0.98 30.69 4.91
N ASP A 120 -0.94 31.00 3.61
CA ASP A 120 -1.04 32.35 3.06
C ASP A 120 -0.05 33.37 3.67
N THR A 121 1.11 32.87 4.13
CA THR A 121 2.13 33.65 4.82
C THR A 121 3.50 33.41 4.20
N PRO A 122 3.99 34.31 3.33
CA PRO A 122 5.33 34.22 2.76
C PRO A 122 6.39 34.27 3.85
N THR A 123 7.30 33.30 3.85
CA THR A 123 8.37 33.16 4.85
C THR A 123 9.73 33.02 4.17
N GLU A 124 10.66 33.93 4.45
CA GLU A 124 12.04 33.86 3.96
C GLU A 124 12.84 32.74 4.66
N ILE A 125 13.62 31.98 3.89
CA ILE A 125 14.46 30.87 4.34
C ILE A 125 15.80 30.90 3.59
N GLU A 126 16.89 30.75 4.34
CA GLU A 126 18.26 30.66 3.83
C GLU A 126 18.59 29.20 3.44
N LEU A 127 18.97 28.98 2.17
CA LEU A 127 19.46 27.68 1.68
C LEU A 127 21.00 27.58 1.73
N SER A 128 21.66 28.74 1.73
CA SER A 128 23.09 28.95 2.01
C SER A 128 23.35 30.45 2.12
N ASN A 129 24.54 30.83 2.59
CA ASN A 129 25.00 32.22 2.78
C ASN A 129 24.66 33.18 1.61
N ASP A 130 24.64 32.68 0.37
CA ASP A 130 24.42 33.44 -0.86
C ASP A 130 23.06 33.14 -1.55
N GLU A 131 22.19 32.32 -0.95
CA GLU A 131 20.91 31.88 -1.54
C GLU A 131 19.75 31.93 -0.50
N LEU A 132 18.86 32.90 -0.69
CA LEU A 132 17.58 33.05 0.03
C LEU A 132 16.41 32.67 -0.89
N VAL A 133 15.40 32.02 -0.31
CA VAL A 133 14.10 31.77 -0.96
C VAL A 133 12.96 32.22 -0.05
N THR A 134 11.82 32.57 -0.62
CA THR A 134 10.56 32.73 0.10
C THR A 134 9.68 31.52 -0.15
N ILE A 135 9.10 30.94 0.92
CA ILE A 135 8.16 29.83 0.82
C ILE A 135 6.79 30.27 1.36
N THR A 136 5.74 30.03 0.58
CA THR A 136 4.34 30.28 0.95
C THR A 136 3.53 28.99 0.82
N LEU A 137 2.75 28.65 1.87
CA LEU A 137 1.91 27.44 1.91
C LEU A 137 0.45 27.76 1.56
N PHE A 138 -0.20 26.87 0.82
CA PHE A 138 -1.63 26.93 0.49
C PHE A 138 -2.31 25.58 0.76
N ASP A 139 -3.58 25.58 1.10
CA ASP A 139 -4.37 24.33 1.20
C ASP A 139 -4.38 23.56 -0.15
N ALA A 140 -4.24 22.24 -0.11
CA ALA A 140 -4.20 21.38 -1.29
C ALA A 140 -5.54 20.67 -1.60
N ASN A 141 -6.58 20.82 -0.77
CA ASN A 141 -7.85 20.09 -0.88
C ASN A 141 -7.71 18.54 -0.91
N HIS A 142 -6.60 17.98 -0.41
CA HIS A 142 -6.35 16.54 -0.41
C HIS A 142 -6.76 15.87 0.92
N CYS A 143 -6.03 16.14 2.01
CA CYS A 143 -6.34 15.67 3.37
C CYS A 143 -6.00 16.75 4.42
N PRO A 144 -6.38 16.60 5.70
CA PRO A 144 -6.08 17.58 6.74
C PRO A 144 -4.59 17.90 6.82
N GLY A 145 -4.25 19.19 6.79
CA GLY A 145 -2.87 19.65 6.80
C GLY A 145 -2.10 19.49 5.48
N ALA A 146 -2.72 18.99 4.40
CA ALA A 146 -2.06 18.88 3.10
C ALA A 146 -1.89 20.25 2.42
N VAL A 147 -0.67 20.55 1.97
CA VAL A 147 -0.32 21.86 1.41
C VAL A 147 0.44 21.82 0.09
N MET A 148 0.13 22.80 -0.76
CA MET A 148 0.97 23.21 -1.88
C MET A 148 2.01 24.24 -1.40
N PHE A 149 3.19 24.26 -2.00
CA PHE A 149 4.26 25.22 -1.75
C PHE A 149 4.52 26.10 -2.97
N LEU A 150 4.39 27.41 -2.85
CA LEU A 150 5.06 28.36 -3.75
C LEU A 150 6.46 28.61 -3.19
N ILE A 151 7.47 28.49 -4.05
CA ILE A 151 8.89 28.71 -3.76
C ILE A 151 9.37 29.82 -4.70
N GLU A 152 9.68 30.99 -4.15
CA GLU A 152 10.13 32.18 -4.86
C GLU A 152 11.61 32.44 -4.54
N GLY A 153 12.42 32.83 -5.53
CA GLY A 153 13.82 33.15 -5.28
C GLY A 153 14.56 33.67 -6.52
N PRO A 154 15.89 33.88 -6.43
CA PRO A 154 16.71 34.46 -7.49
C PRO A 154 16.69 33.68 -8.81
N GLN A 155 16.32 32.39 -8.77
CA GLN A 155 16.32 31.49 -9.92
C GLN A 155 14.91 31.31 -10.54
N GLY A 156 13.92 32.09 -10.09
CA GLY A 156 12.52 32.01 -10.55
C GLY A 156 11.56 31.44 -9.50
N ALA A 157 10.27 31.42 -9.83
CA ALA A 157 9.21 30.91 -8.95
C ALA A 157 8.72 29.52 -9.41
N VAL A 158 8.55 28.60 -8.45
CA VAL A 158 8.07 27.23 -8.68
C VAL A 158 6.91 26.92 -7.74
N LEU A 159 5.86 26.27 -8.24
CA LEU A 159 4.72 25.82 -7.46
C LEU A 159 4.73 24.29 -7.35
N HIS A 160 4.93 23.75 -6.15
CA HIS A 160 4.87 22.32 -5.85
C HIS A 160 3.53 21.97 -5.20
N THR A 161 2.68 21.23 -5.91
CA THR A 161 1.32 20.89 -5.45
C THR A 161 1.27 19.86 -4.31
N GLY A 162 2.30 19.01 -4.18
CA GLY A 162 2.18 17.81 -3.36
C GLY A 162 1.16 16.86 -4.00
N ASP A 163 0.23 16.36 -3.20
CA ASP A 163 -0.99 15.71 -3.67
C ASP A 163 -2.17 16.67 -3.44
N PHE A 164 -3.03 16.86 -4.45
CA PHE A 164 -4.02 17.93 -4.44
C PHE A 164 -5.27 17.65 -5.29
N ARG A 165 -6.39 18.33 -4.97
CA ARG A 165 -7.62 18.23 -5.77
C ARG A 165 -8.16 19.57 -6.30
N ALA A 166 -7.97 19.76 -7.60
CA ALA A 166 -8.38 20.91 -8.41
C ALA A 166 -9.88 20.97 -8.75
N GLU A 167 -10.76 20.84 -7.75
CA GLU A 167 -12.20 20.99 -7.94
C GLU A 167 -12.57 22.41 -8.44
N PRO A 168 -13.69 22.60 -9.18
CA PRO A 168 -14.06 23.92 -9.73
C PRO A 168 -14.21 25.04 -8.69
N TRP A 169 -14.58 24.71 -7.45
CA TRP A 169 -14.64 25.68 -6.35
C TRP A 169 -13.24 26.08 -5.85
N PHE A 170 -12.29 25.14 -5.86
CA PHE A 170 -10.90 25.33 -5.46
C PHE A 170 -10.15 26.19 -6.49
N LEU A 171 -10.34 25.93 -7.79
CA LEU A 171 -9.82 26.80 -8.87
C LEU A 171 -10.30 28.26 -8.72
N ASN A 172 -11.56 28.43 -8.29
CA ASN A 172 -12.15 29.74 -8.00
C ASN A 172 -11.64 30.37 -6.69
N SER A 173 -11.02 29.63 -5.75
CA SER A 173 -10.27 30.22 -4.64
C SER A 173 -8.83 30.58 -5.04
N ILE A 174 -8.16 29.74 -5.83
CA ILE A 174 -6.79 29.97 -6.34
C ILE A 174 -6.72 31.28 -7.14
N THR A 175 -7.67 31.51 -8.06
CA THR A 175 -7.77 32.76 -8.85
C THR A 175 -8.01 34.03 -8.03
N ARG A 176 -8.36 33.90 -6.74
CA ARG A 176 -8.58 35.00 -5.79
C ARG A 176 -7.45 35.12 -4.76
N ASN A 177 -6.54 34.15 -4.70
CA ASN A 177 -5.46 34.12 -3.73
C ASN A 177 -4.44 35.24 -4.03
N ARG A 178 -4.08 36.03 -3.02
CA ARG A 178 -3.21 37.22 -3.18
C ARG A 178 -1.82 36.88 -3.73
N PHE A 179 -1.26 35.74 -3.32
CA PHE A 179 0.14 35.36 -3.57
C PHE A 179 0.28 34.52 -4.84
N LEU A 180 -0.76 33.77 -5.22
CA LEU A 180 -0.81 33.06 -6.50
C LEU A 180 -1.26 33.96 -7.66
N ARG A 181 -1.99 35.05 -7.39
CA ARG A 181 -2.49 36.00 -8.42
C ARG A 181 -1.43 36.56 -9.38
N PRO A 182 -0.20 36.93 -8.97
CA PRO A 182 0.86 37.39 -9.89
C PRO A 182 1.32 36.35 -10.90
N TYR A 183 1.03 35.08 -10.63
CA TYR A 183 1.42 33.91 -11.45
C TYR A 183 0.28 33.38 -12.33
N LEU A 184 -0.91 33.97 -12.27
CA LEU A 184 -2.02 33.63 -13.16
C LEU A 184 -1.75 34.24 -14.54
N ALA A 185 -1.98 33.45 -15.60
CA ALA A 185 -1.88 33.95 -16.96
C ALA A 185 -2.94 35.04 -17.22
N SER A 186 -2.51 36.24 -17.58
CA SER A 186 -3.44 37.34 -17.80
C SER A 186 -4.28 37.12 -19.07
N LEU A 187 -5.56 37.50 -19.01
CA LEU A 187 -6.41 37.67 -20.20
C LEU A 187 -6.19 39.03 -20.88
N ASP A 188 -5.64 40.00 -20.15
CA ASP A 188 -5.43 41.39 -20.58
C ASP A 188 -3.93 41.73 -20.56
N ALA A 189 -3.36 42.08 -21.72
CA ALA A 189 -1.91 42.17 -21.96
C ALA A 189 -1.16 43.35 -21.30
N HIS A 190 -1.61 43.85 -20.14
CA HIS A 190 -1.13 45.11 -19.52
C HIS A 190 -1.06 45.04 -17.98
N GLY A 191 -0.50 43.97 -17.38
CA GLY A 191 -0.60 43.78 -15.92
C GLY A 191 0.36 42.83 -15.19
N ASN A 192 1.67 42.83 -15.50
CA ASN A 192 2.71 42.02 -14.84
C ASN A 192 2.49 40.49 -14.85
N ASP A 193 2.71 39.86 -16.00
CA ASP A 193 2.81 38.40 -16.10
C ASP A 193 4.13 37.88 -15.49
N GLN A 194 4.11 37.35 -14.27
CA GLN A 194 5.20 36.49 -13.80
C GLN A 194 4.90 35.04 -14.18
N THR A 195 5.62 34.49 -15.15
CA THR A 195 5.48 33.05 -15.48
C THR A 195 6.18 32.19 -14.44
N LEU A 196 5.50 31.17 -13.91
CA LEU A 196 6.15 30.12 -13.12
C LEU A 196 7.18 29.36 -13.97
N GLU A 197 8.34 29.07 -13.40
CA GLU A 197 9.38 28.25 -14.03
C GLU A 197 8.93 26.79 -14.13
N ALA A 198 8.24 26.28 -13.11
CA ALA A 198 7.62 24.96 -13.15
C ALA A 198 6.36 24.89 -12.26
N ILE A 199 5.44 24.01 -12.63
CA ILE A 199 4.53 23.37 -11.66
C ILE A 199 4.98 21.93 -11.46
N TYR A 200 5.31 21.59 -10.21
CA TYR A 200 5.52 20.21 -9.75
C TYR A 200 4.15 19.64 -9.34
N LEU A 201 3.60 18.77 -10.19
CA LEU A 201 2.17 18.47 -10.28
C LEU A 201 1.81 17.06 -9.78
N ASP A 202 0.78 16.91 -8.93
CA ASP A 202 0.15 15.62 -8.64
C ASP A 202 -0.25 14.93 -9.96
N THR A 203 0.39 13.80 -10.23
CA THR A 203 0.14 13.00 -11.42
C THR A 203 -0.43 11.61 -11.10
N ALA A 204 -0.82 11.35 -9.84
CA ALA A 204 -1.37 10.06 -9.41
C ALA A 204 -2.61 9.63 -10.23
N CYS A 205 -3.40 10.61 -10.69
CA CYS A 205 -4.60 10.40 -11.51
C CYS A 205 -4.51 11.05 -12.92
N VAL A 206 -3.32 11.45 -13.40
CA VAL A 206 -3.15 12.12 -14.71
C VAL A 206 -3.57 11.26 -15.90
N MET A 207 -3.58 9.93 -15.75
CA MET A 207 -4.02 8.99 -16.78
C MET A 207 -5.52 8.64 -16.70
N SER A 208 -6.27 9.22 -15.76
CA SER A 208 -7.74 9.18 -15.78
C SER A 208 -8.27 10.41 -16.52
N SER A 209 -9.09 10.16 -17.54
CA SER A 209 -9.91 11.18 -18.21
C SER A 209 -11.34 11.25 -17.66
N ALA A 210 -11.62 10.57 -16.55
CA ALA A 210 -12.96 10.51 -15.97
C ALA A 210 -13.38 11.84 -15.36
N LEU A 211 -14.64 12.22 -15.59
CA LEU A 211 -15.28 13.31 -14.85
C LEU A 211 -15.84 12.72 -13.54
N VAL A 212 -15.18 13.00 -12.42
CA VAL A 212 -15.61 12.58 -11.08
C VAL A 212 -16.57 13.59 -10.44
N PRO A 213 -17.46 13.19 -9.51
CA PRO A 213 -18.25 14.13 -8.72
C PRO A 213 -17.37 15.04 -7.85
N THR A 214 -17.87 16.24 -7.57
CA THR A 214 -17.30 17.05 -6.48
C THR A 214 -17.48 16.35 -5.13
N LYS A 215 -16.62 16.63 -4.14
CA LYS A 215 -16.76 16.11 -2.77
C LYS A 215 -18.13 16.48 -2.17
N ALA A 216 -18.65 17.65 -2.54
CA ALA A 216 -19.98 18.12 -2.13
C ALA A 216 -21.12 17.25 -2.72
N GLU A 217 -21.10 16.95 -4.02
CA GLU A 217 -22.09 16.06 -4.65
C GLU A 217 -22.00 14.62 -4.13
N ALA A 218 -20.77 14.12 -3.95
CA ALA A 218 -20.49 12.78 -3.43
C ALA A 218 -21.11 12.60 -2.02
N THR A 219 -20.81 13.52 -1.12
CA THR A 219 -21.31 13.48 0.26
C THR A 219 -22.80 13.77 0.37
N ALA A 220 -23.35 14.70 -0.41
CA ALA A 220 -24.78 14.97 -0.45
C ALA A 220 -25.60 13.76 -0.94
N GLY A 221 -25.12 13.06 -1.97
CA GLY A 221 -25.75 11.83 -2.45
C GLY A 221 -25.64 10.68 -1.46
N LEU A 222 -24.47 10.45 -0.85
CA LEU A 222 -24.32 9.48 0.24
C LEU A 222 -25.30 9.74 1.39
N VAL A 223 -25.34 10.98 1.90
CA VAL A 223 -26.27 11.40 2.97
C VAL A 223 -27.73 11.15 2.57
N SER A 224 -28.07 11.32 1.29
CA SER A 224 -29.42 11.04 0.78
C SER A 224 -29.74 9.55 0.81
N LEU A 225 -28.81 8.66 0.44
CA LEU A 225 -28.98 7.20 0.59
C LEU A 225 -29.08 6.79 2.08
N MET A 226 -28.24 7.36 2.95
CA MET A 226 -28.26 7.09 4.40
C MET A 226 -29.55 7.53 5.09
N LYS A 227 -30.32 8.47 4.50
CA LYS A 227 -31.63 8.92 4.98
C LYS A 227 -32.79 8.02 4.58
N LEU A 228 -32.61 7.14 3.59
CA LEU A 228 -33.60 6.13 3.20
C LEU A 228 -33.54 4.88 4.09
N LEU A 229 -32.44 4.69 4.83
CA LEU A 229 -32.25 3.60 5.78
C LEU A 229 -32.91 3.91 7.14
N PRO A 230 -33.46 2.90 7.85
CA PRO A 230 -34.08 3.07 9.16
C PRO A 230 -33.21 3.83 10.18
N PRO A 231 -33.81 4.56 11.15
CA PRO A 231 -33.06 5.21 12.23
C PRO A 231 -32.32 4.21 13.13
N THR A 232 -32.76 2.96 13.16
CA THR A 232 -32.13 1.83 13.87
C THR A 232 -30.89 1.25 13.18
N THR A 233 -30.59 1.64 11.93
CA THR A 233 -29.38 1.23 11.22
C THR A 233 -28.14 1.92 11.77
N TYR A 234 -27.07 1.16 11.97
CA TYR A 234 -25.75 1.63 12.37
C TYR A 234 -24.84 1.70 11.14
N PHE A 235 -23.90 2.64 11.13
CA PHE A 235 -23.00 2.88 10.01
C PHE A 235 -21.54 2.80 10.44
N PHE A 236 -20.75 1.96 9.76
CA PHE A 236 -19.29 2.03 9.82
C PHE A 236 -18.76 2.79 8.61
N ILE A 237 -18.19 3.96 8.83
CA ILE A 237 -17.55 4.76 7.79
C ILE A 237 -16.09 4.34 7.70
N ASN A 238 -15.72 3.72 6.59
CA ASN A 238 -14.40 3.14 6.34
C ASN A 238 -13.36 4.22 6.01
N ALA A 239 -13.09 5.11 6.97
CA ALA A 239 -12.06 6.14 6.91
C ALA A 239 -10.68 5.52 7.21
N TRP A 240 -10.17 4.73 6.25
CA TRP A 240 -8.94 3.94 6.40
C TRP A 240 -7.63 4.73 6.19
N THR A 241 -7.70 5.92 5.60
CA THR A 241 -6.62 6.90 5.50
C THR A 241 -7.19 8.33 5.64
N TRP A 242 -6.33 9.33 5.79
CA TRP A 242 -6.71 10.74 5.85
C TRP A 242 -7.20 11.25 4.48
N GLY A 243 -8.12 12.20 4.49
CA GLY A 243 -8.76 12.79 3.30
C GLY A 243 -10.17 12.26 3.01
N TYR A 244 -10.79 11.61 3.99
CA TYR A 244 -12.23 11.25 3.97
C TYR A 244 -13.06 12.10 4.93
N GLU A 245 -12.46 13.11 5.55
CA GLU A 245 -13.05 13.97 6.58
C GLU A 245 -14.33 14.68 6.12
N ASP A 246 -14.45 15.02 4.82
CA ASP A 246 -15.65 15.63 4.28
C ASP A 246 -16.87 14.68 4.34
N VAL A 247 -16.66 13.36 4.25
CA VAL A 247 -17.71 12.35 4.51
C VAL A 247 -18.16 12.44 5.96
N LEU A 248 -17.22 12.47 6.90
CA LEU A 248 -17.52 12.54 8.34
C LEU A 248 -18.24 13.85 8.69
N LYS A 249 -17.72 14.99 8.24
CA LYS A 249 -18.31 16.33 8.39
C LYS A 249 -19.73 16.40 7.81
N ALA A 250 -19.95 15.82 6.63
CA ALA A 250 -21.27 15.83 5.98
C ALA A 250 -22.29 14.96 6.72
N VAL A 251 -21.91 13.75 7.15
CA VAL A 251 -22.77 12.87 7.96
C VAL A 251 -23.13 13.54 9.29
N ALA A 252 -22.14 14.03 10.04
CA ALA A 252 -22.36 14.69 11.33
C ALA A 252 -23.30 15.91 11.20
N ARG A 253 -23.07 16.76 10.19
CA ARG A 253 -23.90 17.94 9.90
C ARG A 253 -25.33 17.55 9.47
N ALA A 254 -25.48 16.51 8.65
CA ALA A 254 -26.77 16.12 8.08
C ALA A 254 -27.70 15.40 9.05
N PHE A 255 -27.13 14.66 10.02
CA PHE A 255 -27.88 13.95 11.05
C PHE A 255 -27.85 14.63 12.43
N ARG A 256 -27.07 15.71 12.58
CA ARG A 256 -26.88 16.46 13.84
C ARG A 256 -26.40 15.58 15.00
N ALA A 257 -25.51 14.64 14.71
CA ALA A 257 -24.96 13.67 15.65
C ALA A 257 -23.43 13.63 15.54
N PRO A 258 -22.69 13.37 16.63
CA PRO A 258 -21.25 13.17 16.56
C PRO A 258 -20.90 11.85 15.85
N ILE A 259 -19.68 11.73 15.35
CA ILE A 259 -19.11 10.47 14.87
C ILE A 259 -18.36 9.79 16.02
N HIS A 260 -18.58 8.49 16.26
CA HIS A 260 -17.76 7.71 17.18
C HIS A 260 -16.37 7.47 16.58
N LEU A 261 -15.32 7.82 17.32
CA LEU A 261 -13.92 7.73 16.92
C LEU A 261 -13.12 6.95 17.97
N ASP A 262 -12.17 6.14 17.51
CA ASP A 262 -11.14 5.56 18.36
C ASP A 262 -10.27 6.65 19.01
N ARG A 263 -9.56 6.32 20.10
CA ARG A 263 -8.67 7.26 20.82
C ARG A 263 -7.74 8.02 19.87
N TYR A 264 -7.18 7.35 18.88
CA TYR A 264 -6.18 7.92 17.99
C TYR A 264 -6.79 8.93 17.00
N LYS A 265 -7.83 8.56 16.24
CA LYS A 265 -8.51 9.53 15.35
C LYS A 265 -9.10 10.70 16.13
N HIS A 266 -9.66 10.45 17.32
CA HIS A 266 -10.11 11.51 18.21
C HIS A 266 -8.96 12.43 18.64
N ALA A 267 -7.81 11.88 19.06
CA ALA A 267 -6.64 12.66 19.46
C ALA A 267 -6.04 13.47 18.30
N ILE A 268 -6.07 12.94 17.07
CA ILE A 268 -5.67 13.66 15.86
C ILE A 268 -6.63 14.83 15.61
N TYR A 269 -7.92 14.56 15.40
CA TYR A 269 -8.91 15.59 15.04
C TYR A 269 -9.12 16.64 16.14
N SER A 270 -8.85 16.33 17.41
CA SER A 270 -8.89 17.30 18.52
C SER A 270 -7.76 18.34 18.49
N ASN A 271 -6.68 18.12 17.72
CA ASN A 271 -5.47 18.94 17.75
C ASN A 271 -5.14 19.65 16.41
N VAL A 272 -5.83 19.31 15.31
CA VAL A 272 -5.73 20.03 14.04
C VAL A 272 -6.47 21.39 14.09
N SER A 273 -6.09 22.31 13.21
CA SER A 273 -6.61 23.67 13.16
C SER A 273 -8.12 23.75 12.87
N ASP A 274 -8.65 22.84 12.04
CA ASP A 274 -10.06 22.79 11.62
C ASP A 274 -11.02 22.70 12.82
N PRO A 275 -11.84 23.74 13.09
CA PRO A 275 -12.79 23.73 14.21
C PRO A 275 -13.91 22.71 14.05
N GLY A 276 -14.26 22.35 12.81
CA GLY A 276 -15.26 21.35 12.48
C GLY A 276 -14.77 19.93 12.75
N LEU A 277 -13.46 19.66 12.58
CA LEU A 277 -12.84 18.41 13.01
C LEU A 277 -12.72 18.31 14.53
N ARG A 278 -12.33 19.40 15.20
CA ARG A 278 -12.26 19.45 16.67
C ARG A 278 -13.60 19.24 17.38
N ALA A 279 -14.72 19.48 16.69
CA ALA A 279 -16.08 19.24 17.17
C ALA A 279 -16.79 18.04 16.52
N LEU A 280 -16.09 17.24 15.71
CA LEU A 280 -16.70 16.22 14.84
C LEU A 280 -17.25 14.99 15.59
N GLY A 281 -16.59 14.59 16.68
CA GLY A 281 -16.72 13.24 17.20
C GLY A 281 -16.68 13.07 18.70
N THR A 282 -16.86 11.82 19.11
CA THR A 282 -16.92 11.36 20.50
C THR A 282 -16.14 10.05 20.65
N ARG A 283 -15.67 9.77 21.87
CA ARG A 283 -15.09 8.45 22.26
C ARG A 283 -16.11 7.52 22.91
N ASP A 284 -17.35 7.98 23.09
CA ASP A 284 -18.47 7.15 23.56
C ASP A 284 -19.06 6.41 22.35
N ASP A 285 -18.99 5.08 22.35
CA ASP A 285 -19.49 4.23 21.28
C ASP A 285 -21.01 4.00 21.34
N ALA A 286 -21.67 4.31 22.47
CA ALA A 286 -23.11 4.25 22.64
C ALA A 286 -23.82 5.57 22.28
N ALA A 287 -23.09 6.70 22.26
CA ALA A 287 -23.66 8.03 22.02
C ALA A 287 -24.12 8.31 20.58
N THR A 288 -23.86 7.42 19.62
CA THR A 288 -24.18 7.63 18.19
C THR A 288 -24.29 6.32 17.42
N ARG A 289 -24.96 6.36 16.27
CA ARG A 289 -25.06 5.25 15.29
C ARG A 289 -24.06 5.35 14.14
N PHE A 290 -23.20 6.37 14.15
CA PHE A 290 -22.23 6.65 13.08
C PHE A 290 -20.81 6.50 13.63
N HIS A 291 -20.06 5.50 13.16
CA HIS A 291 -18.76 5.14 13.71
C HIS A 291 -17.70 5.18 12.61
N ALA A 292 -16.55 5.78 12.92
CA ALA A 292 -15.33 5.76 12.12
C ALA A 292 -14.13 5.37 13.00
N CYS A 293 -14.34 4.44 13.94
CA CYS A 293 -13.31 3.85 14.79
C CYS A 293 -12.29 3.03 13.97
N GLU A 294 -11.35 2.37 14.64
CA GLU A 294 -10.42 1.47 13.95
C GLU A 294 -11.19 0.35 13.22
N ARG A 295 -10.73 -0.03 12.03
CA ARG A 295 -11.43 -0.95 11.11
C ARG A 295 -11.10 -2.41 11.40
N PHE A 296 -9.88 -2.67 11.87
CA PHE A 296 -9.45 -3.99 12.32
C PHE A 296 -9.92 -4.28 13.76
N ASP A 297 -10.18 -3.21 14.52
CA ASP A 297 -10.49 -3.21 15.96
C ASP A 297 -11.77 -2.38 16.19
N ARG A 298 -12.91 -2.96 15.80
CA ARG A 298 -14.21 -2.27 15.72
C ARG A 298 -14.99 -2.40 17.01
N CYS A 299 -15.59 -1.30 17.47
CA CYS A 299 -16.46 -1.30 18.64
C CYS A 299 -17.70 -2.22 18.47
N PRO A 300 -18.27 -2.79 19.55
CA PRO A 300 -19.29 -3.84 19.47
C PRO A 300 -20.57 -3.49 18.69
N TYR A 301 -20.89 -2.20 18.51
CA TYR A 301 -22.03 -1.73 17.72
C TYR A 301 -21.86 -1.89 16.20
N VAL A 302 -20.63 -2.04 15.71
CA VAL A 302 -20.30 -2.17 14.27
C VAL A 302 -19.28 -3.29 13.96
N ALA A 303 -18.84 -4.03 14.98
CA ALA A 303 -18.16 -5.31 14.80
C ALA A 303 -19.16 -6.37 14.31
N VAL A 304 -18.91 -6.91 13.11
CA VAL A 304 -19.71 -7.95 12.46
C VAL A 304 -18.78 -9.09 12.06
N THR A 305 -19.19 -10.33 12.35
CA THR A 305 -18.43 -11.55 12.08
C THR A 305 -18.96 -12.30 10.84
N GLY A 306 -18.04 -12.81 10.03
CA GLY A 306 -18.37 -13.59 8.83
C GLY A 306 -19.17 -12.80 7.79
N ARG A 307 -20.22 -13.43 7.24
CA ARG A 307 -21.10 -12.85 6.20
C ARG A 307 -22.41 -12.25 6.74
N ALA A 308 -22.50 -12.03 8.06
CA ALA A 308 -23.68 -11.39 8.66
C ALA A 308 -23.78 -9.90 8.28
N SER A 309 -24.95 -9.32 8.48
CA SER A 309 -25.19 -7.86 8.49
C SER A 309 -25.34 -7.29 9.91
N THR A 310 -25.49 -8.16 10.91
CA THR A 310 -25.80 -7.81 12.29
C THR A 310 -24.54 -7.73 13.17
N SER A 311 -24.43 -6.69 14.00
CA SER A 311 -23.33 -6.53 14.94
C SER A 311 -23.39 -7.48 16.15
N HIS A 312 -22.31 -7.52 16.95
CA HIS A 312 -22.30 -8.15 18.27
C HIS A 312 -23.37 -7.60 19.24
N LYS A 313 -23.94 -6.42 18.96
CA LYS A 313 -25.03 -5.80 19.73
C LYS A 313 -26.43 -6.03 19.14
N GLY A 314 -26.56 -6.84 18.08
CA GLY A 314 -27.85 -7.12 17.43
C GLY A 314 -28.34 -6.02 16.49
N THR A 315 -27.49 -5.05 16.13
CA THR A 315 -27.85 -3.91 15.28
C THR A 315 -27.53 -4.18 13.80
N HIS A 316 -28.36 -3.70 12.87
CA HIS A 316 -28.06 -3.76 11.44
C HIS A 316 -26.95 -2.79 11.07
N VAL A 317 -25.87 -3.26 10.43
CA VAL A 317 -24.68 -2.47 10.11
C VAL A 317 -24.56 -2.25 8.60
N VAL A 318 -24.31 -1.00 8.21
CA VAL A 318 -24.04 -0.60 6.82
C VAL A 318 -22.64 0.00 6.70
N TYR A 319 -21.82 -0.61 5.84
CA TYR A 319 -20.46 -0.16 5.57
C TYR A 319 -20.44 0.96 4.52
N VAL A 320 -20.02 2.15 4.90
CA VAL A 320 -19.81 3.27 3.98
C VAL A 320 -18.36 3.23 3.49
N ASN A 321 -18.17 2.97 2.21
CA ASN A 321 -16.87 2.76 1.57
C ASN A 321 -16.56 3.88 0.56
N PRO A 322 -15.55 4.73 0.83
CA PRO A 322 -15.01 5.68 -0.14
C PRO A 322 -14.30 4.96 -1.30
N VAL A 323 -14.60 5.37 -2.54
CA VAL A 323 -14.01 4.81 -3.79
C VAL A 323 -13.84 5.88 -4.88
N THR A 324 -12.96 5.63 -5.85
CA THR A 324 -12.85 6.45 -7.08
C THR A 324 -13.94 6.04 -8.08
N MET A 325 -14.81 6.97 -8.49
CA MET A 325 -15.92 6.64 -9.40
C MET A 325 -16.36 7.84 -10.24
N GLU A 326 -16.44 7.61 -11.55
CA GLU A 326 -16.96 8.51 -12.57
C GLU A 326 -18.41 8.97 -12.28
N ALA A 327 -18.71 10.25 -12.53
CA ALA A 327 -20.00 10.87 -12.21
C ALA A 327 -21.20 10.27 -12.96
N THR A 328 -20.98 9.66 -14.14
CA THR A 328 -22.02 8.91 -14.86
C THR A 328 -22.41 7.64 -14.10
N ARG A 329 -21.42 6.87 -13.64
CA ARG A 329 -21.61 5.64 -12.84
C ARG A 329 -22.16 5.94 -11.47
N TRP A 330 -21.75 7.05 -10.85
CA TRP A 330 -22.33 7.51 -9.59
C TRP A 330 -23.84 7.75 -9.71
N ARG A 331 -24.29 8.42 -10.78
CA ARG A 331 -25.73 8.64 -11.04
C ARG A 331 -26.48 7.31 -11.18
N THR A 332 -25.92 6.33 -11.90
CA THR A 332 -26.50 4.99 -12.03
C THR A 332 -26.52 4.23 -10.71
N TYR A 333 -25.41 4.20 -9.97
CA TYR A 333 -25.30 3.57 -8.64
C TYR A 333 -26.31 4.16 -7.66
N PHE A 334 -26.39 5.49 -7.60
CA PHE A 334 -27.32 6.22 -6.74
C PHE A 334 -28.78 5.87 -7.08
N GLN A 335 -29.15 5.82 -8.36
CA GLN A 335 -30.49 5.43 -8.81
C GLN A 335 -30.80 3.96 -8.50
N GLU A 336 -29.91 3.01 -8.83
CA GLU A 336 -30.07 1.60 -8.49
C GLU A 336 -30.24 1.41 -6.98
N THR A 337 -29.39 2.04 -6.17
CA THR A 337 -29.38 1.87 -4.71
C THR A 337 -30.60 2.53 -4.06
N THR A 338 -31.04 3.69 -4.56
CA THR A 338 -32.32 4.32 -4.16
C THR A 338 -33.50 3.39 -4.44
N LEU A 339 -33.54 2.75 -5.62
CA LEU A 339 -34.62 1.83 -5.99
C LEU A 339 -34.60 0.53 -5.16
N LYS A 340 -33.42 0.02 -4.78
CA LYS A 340 -33.29 -1.12 -3.86
C LYS A 340 -33.84 -0.79 -2.47
N LEU A 341 -33.40 0.33 -1.89
CA LEU A 341 -33.84 0.80 -0.58
C LEU A 341 -35.36 1.07 -0.57
N ALA A 342 -35.90 1.67 -1.63
CA ALA A 342 -37.34 1.89 -1.81
C ALA A 342 -38.17 0.60 -1.98
N ARG A 343 -37.54 -0.52 -2.38
CA ARG A 343 -38.17 -1.85 -2.41
C ARG A 343 -38.02 -2.62 -1.09
N GLY A 344 -37.32 -2.08 -0.10
CA GLY A 344 -36.99 -2.77 1.15
C GLY A 344 -35.96 -3.89 0.98
N GLU A 345 -35.14 -3.86 -0.09
CA GLU A 345 -33.99 -4.77 -0.19
C GLU A 345 -32.95 -4.46 0.89
N GLU A 346 -32.43 -5.50 1.53
CA GLU A 346 -31.36 -5.34 2.51
C GLU A 346 -30.08 -4.82 1.83
N VAL A 347 -29.56 -3.71 2.36
CA VAL A 347 -28.29 -3.12 1.95
C VAL A 347 -27.34 -3.18 3.13
N THR A 348 -26.16 -3.76 2.92
CA THR A 348 -25.08 -3.91 3.91
C THR A 348 -23.87 -3.02 3.62
N SER A 349 -23.80 -2.42 2.42
CA SER A 349 -22.70 -1.54 2.01
C SER A 349 -23.18 -0.43 1.07
N LEU A 350 -22.64 0.78 1.29
CA LEU A 350 -22.85 1.98 0.49
C LEU A 350 -21.50 2.48 -0.04
N LEU A 351 -21.45 2.84 -1.32
CA LEU A 351 -20.28 3.47 -1.93
C LEU A 351 -20.42 5.00 -1.91
N VAL A 352 -19.31 5.72 -1.77
CA VAL A 352 -19.25 7.19 -1.95
C VAL A 352 -18.09 7.56 -2.90
N PRO A 353 -18.34 8.34 -3.97
CA PRO A 353 -17.36 8.63 -5.01
C PRO A 353 -16.40 9.74 -4.56
N MET A 354 -15.42 9.39 -3.72
CA MET A 354 -14.60 10.33 -2.97
C MET A 354 -13.15 10.35 -3.48
N ALA A 355 -12.98 10.91 -4.68
CA ALA A 355 -11.66 11.19 -5.23
C ALA A 355 -10.94 12.29 -4.43
N ARG A 356 -9.66 12.05 -4.09
CA ARG A 356 -8.75 12.99 -3.40
C ARG A 356 -7.63 13.57 -4.28
N HIS A 357 -7.50 13.05 -5.49
CA HIS A 357 -6.56 13.53 -6.50
C HIS A 357 -7.34 14.05 -7.70
N SER A 358 -6.69 14.88 -8.51
CA SER A 358 -7.27 15.46 -9.71
C SER A 358 -7.12 14.50 -10.91
N PRO A 359 -8.19 14.12 -11.64
CA PRO A 359 -8.05 13.51 -12.96
C PRO A 359 -7.56 14.54 -13.98
N LEU A 360 -7.15 14.09 -15.18
CA LEU A 360 -6.60 14.95 -16.24
C LEU A 360 -7.39 16.25 -16.50
N PRO A 361 -8.74 16.27 -16.55
CA PRO A 361 -9.47 17.51 -16.81
C PRO A 361 -9.39 18.52 -15.66
N GLU A 362 -9.36 18.07 -14.40
CA GLU A 362 -9.14 18.96 -13.23
C GLU A 362 -7.68 19.47 -13.25
N LEU A 363 -6.70 18.63 -13.58
CA LEU A 363 -5.27 19.01 -13.71
C LEU A 363 -5.01 20.00 -14.85
N GLN A 364 -5.55 19.76 -16.05
CA GLN A 364 -5.39 20.65 -17.21
C GLN A 364 -6.01 22.02 -16.93
N ALA A 365 -7.18 22.05 -16.29
CA ALA A 365 -7.80 23.30 -15.85
C ALA A 365 -6.92 24.06 -14.83
N PHE A 366 -6.29 23.36 -13.89
CA PHE A 366 -5.36 23.97 -12.93
C PHE A 366 -4.11 24.55 -13.62
N VAL A 367 -3.38 23.76 -14.42
CA VAL A 367 -2.15 24.21 -15.09
C VAL A 367 -2.43 25.38 -16.04
N ALA A 368 -3.56 25.35 -16.75
CA ALA A 368 -3.97 26.41 -17.66
C ALA A 368 -4.29 27.76 -16.99
N LEU A 369 -4.54 27.80 -15.66
CA LEU A 369 -4.65 29.08 -14.92
C LEU A 369 -3.32 29.82 -14.83
N PHE A 370 -2.21 29.11 -14.77
CA PHE A 370 -0.87 29.66 -14.52
C PHE A 370 -0.01 29.75 -15.79
N ARG A 371 -0.22 28.83 -16.73
CA ARG A 371 0.64 28.64 -17.92
C ARG A 371 2.15 28.65 -17.58
N PRO A 372 2.63 27.72 -16.74
CA PRO A 372 4.05 27.64 -16.38
C PRO A 372 4.90 27.30 -17.62
N ARG A 373 6.22 27.54 -17.55
CA ARG A 373 7.16 27.18 -18.63
C ARG A 373 7.26 25.66 -18.85
N ARG A 374 7.07 24.87 -17.80
CA ARG A 374 6.99 23.40 -17.84
C ARG A 374 6.12 22.84 -16.71
N VAL A 375 5.67 21.60 -16.89
CA VAL A 375 5.14 20.75 -15.83
C VAL A 375 6.22 19.74 -15.47
N VAL A 376 6.38 19.43 -14.19
CA VAL A 376 7.19 18.30 -13.71
C VAL A 376 6.24 17.35 -12.98
N PRO A 377 6.18 16.05 -13.34
CA PRO A 377 5.29 15.11 -12.68
C PRO A 377 5.81 14.77 -11.27
N ASN A 378 4.96 14.83 -10.25
CA ASN A 378 5.34 14.42 -8.89
C ASN A 378 5.49 12.90 -8.78
N THR A 379 4.69 12.15 -9.56
CA THR A 379 4.69 10.67 -9.58
C THR A 379 4.76 10.17 -11.02
N LEU A 380 5.68 9.23 -11.27
CA LEU A 380 5.74 8.41 -12.49
C LEU A 380 5.50 6.94 -12.13
N VAL A 381 5.18 6.12 -13.13
CA VAL A 381 5.06 4.67 -13.00
C VAL A 381 6.40 4.04 -13.40
N PRO A 382 7.20 3.45 -12.48
CA PRO A 382 8.53 2.94 -12.82
C PRO A 382 8.56 1.91 -13.96
N ALA A 383 7.49 1.11 -14.10
CA ALA A 383 7.31 0.15 -15.19
C ALA A 383 7.15 0.79 -16.59
N LEU A 384 6.93 2.10 -16.68
CA LEU A 384 6.81 2.85 -17.94
C LEU A 384 8.12 3.56 -18.36
N ARG A 385 9.18 3.50 -17.54
CA ARG A 385 10.53 4.06 -17.85
C ARG A 385 10.50 5.49 -18.45
N GLY A 386 9.64 6.37 -17.95
CA GLY A 386 9.54 7.77 -18.40
C GLY A 386 8.70 8.01 -19.66
N LEU A 387 8.17 6.96 -20.31
CA LEU A 387 7.20 7.07 -21.41
C LEU A 387 5.95 7.87 -21.01
N ASP A 388 5.56 7.76 -19.73
CA ASP A 388 4.48 8.52 -19.13
C ASP A 388 4.84 10.00 -18.94
N TRP A 389 6.07 10.36 -18.59
CA TRP A 389 6.53 11.75 -18.58
C TRP A 389 6.42 12.37 -19.99
N LEU A 390 6.95 11.69 -21.01
CA LEU A 390 6.81 12.11 -22.42
C LEU A 390 5.34 12.22 -22.88
N GLY A 391 4.46 11.40 -22.29
CA GLY A 391 3.01 11.50 -22.47
C GLY A 391 2.41 12.73 -21.79
N ILE A 392 2.81 13.01 -20.55
CA ILE A 392 2.35 14.14 -19.71
C ILE A 392 2.73 15.46 -20.37
N ASP A 393 3.98 15.64 -20.81
CA ASP A 393 4.41 16.86 -21.52
C ASP A 393 3.52 17.19 -22.72
N ARG A 394 3.10 16.15 -23.46
CA ARG A 394 2.18 16.28 -24.61
C ARG A 394 0.73 16.53 -24.18
N ALA A 395 0.28 15.95 -23.07
CA ALA A 395 -1.04 16.20 -22.50
C ALA A 395 -1.20 17.63 -21.95
N PHE A 396 -0.11 18.27 -21.50
CA PHE A 396 -0.11 19.65 -20.99
C PHE A 396 0.42 20.70 -21.98
N ALA A 397 0.81 20.32 -23.21
CA ALA A 397 1.37 21.24 -24.21
C ALA A 397 0.48 22.47 -24.53
N GLY A 398 -0.85 22.36 -24.47
CA GLY A 398 -1.75 23.51 -24.63
C GLY A 398 -1.92 24.39 -23.37
N CYS A 399 -1.50 23.88 -22.21
CA CYS A 399 -1.71 24.46 -20.89
C CYS A 399 -0.49 25.25 -20.37
N VAL A 400 0.70 25.06 -20.94
CA VAL A 400 1.97 25.74 -20.58
C VAL A 400 2.14 27.09 -21.31
N ALA A 401 3.13 27.90 -20.92
CA ALA A 401 3.58 29.05 -21.72
C ALA A 401 4.12 28.60 -23.10
N ASP A 402 4.36 29.56 -24.01
CA ASP A 402 4.97 29.25 -25.31
C ASP A 402 6.25 28.41 -25.13
N PRO A 403 6.45 27.36 -25.95
CA PRO A 403 7.45 26.33 -25.68
C PRO A 403 8.86 26.91 -25.61
N PRO A 404 9.70 26.45 -24.67
CA PRO A 404 11.03 27.00 -24.47
C PRO A 404 11.89 26.83 -25.72
N ARG A 405 12.67 27.86 -26.07
CA ARG A 405 13.54 27.87 -27.26
C ARG A 405 14.65 26.82 -27.24
N VAL A 406 14.85 26.15 -26.10
CA VAL A 406 15.76 25.04 -25.87
C VAL A 406 15.01 24.05 -24.97
N LEU A 407 14.83 22.81 -25.42
CA LEU A 407 14.44 21.71 -24.53
C LEU A 407 15.63 21.40 -23.60
N PRO A 408 15.42 21.17 -22.29
CA PRO A 408 16.47 20.63 -21.43
C PRO A 408 17.01 19.32 -22.04
N VAL A 409 18.33 19.22 -22.18
CA VAL A 409 19.00 18.10 -22.86
C VAL A 409 18.69 16.77 -22.19
N ASP A 410 18.62 16.79 -20.86
CA ASP A 410 18.42 15.67 -19.93
C ASP A 410 17.23 14.76 -20.31
N VAL A 411 16.12 15.33 -20.82
CA VAL A 411 14.90 14.55 -21.14
C VAL A 411 15.06 13.72 -22.43
N ALA A 412 16.03 14.07 -23.28
CA ALA A 412 16.27 13.37 -24.55
C ALA A 412 17.31 12.24 -24.45
N GLU A 413 18.20 12.27 -23.46
CA GLU A 413 19.29 11.28 -23.33
C GLU A 413 18.90 10.08 -22.46
N ASP A 414 18.14 10.28 -21.37
CA ASP A 414 17.64 9.17 -20.53
C ASP A 414 16.43 8.41 -21.14
N ALA A 415 15.82 8.91 -22.20
CA ALA A 415 14.60 8.38 -22.83
C ALA A 415 14.84 7.14 -23.71
N HIS A 416 15.52 6.11 -23.18
CA HIS A 416 15.67 4.81 -23.82
C HIS A 416 14.31 4.09 -23.93
N LEU A 417 13.71 4.17 -25.13
CA LEU A 417 12.39 3.62 -25.51
C LEU A 417 12.34 2.07 -25.58
N GLU A 418 12.77 1.39 -24.53
CA GLU A 418 12.55 -0.04 -24.33
C GLU A 418 11.30 -0.27 -23.46
N VAL A 419 10.19 -0.61 -24.10
CA VAL A 419 8.97 -1.11 -23.42
C VAL A 419 8.99 -2.65 -23.31
N ASP A 420 10.12 -3.27 -23.67
CA ASP A 420 10.31 -4.72 -23.60
C ASP A 420 10.46 -5.21 -22.15
N GLY A 421 9.79 -6.33 -21.87
CA GLY A 421 9.75 -6.95 -20.55
C GLY A 421 8.52 -6.62 -19.69
N VAL A 422 7.62 -5.72 -20.11
CA VAL A 422 6.31 -5.56 -19.45
C VAL A 422 5.41 -6.75 -19.78
N THR A 423 5.14 -7.60 -18.80
CA THR A 423 4.33 -8.82 -18.95
C THR A 423 2.82 -8.53 -18.95
N ASP A 424 2.00 -9.32 -19.64
CA ASP A 424 0.52 -9.19 -19.59
C ASP A 424 -0.02 -9.17 -18.14
N ALA A 425 0.62 -9.91 -17.20
CA ALA A 425 0.28 -9.88 -15.78
C ALA A 425 0.51 -8.49 -15.13
N GLN A 426 1.64 -7.83 -15.42
CA GLN A 426 1.89 -6.45 -15.00
C GLN A 426 0.96 -5.46 -15.71
N MET A 427 0.53 -5.74 -16.94
CA MET A 427 -0.45 -4.92 -17.65
C MET A 427 -1.85 -4.97 -16.99
N GLU A 428 -2.24 -6.12 -16.44
CA GLU A 428 -3.58 -6.33 -15.87
C GLU A 428 -3.67 -6.13 -14.35
N MET A 429 -2.53 -5.89 -13.68
CA MET A 429 -2.48 -5.55 -12.26
C MET A 429 -3.27 -4.26 -11.93
N GLU A 430 -4.19 -4.35 -10.97
CA GLU A 430 -5.05 -3.24 -10.52
C GLU A 430 -4.40 -2.47 -9.37
N THR A 431 -4.57 -1.14 -9.34
CA THR A 431 -3.75 -0.24 -8.49
C THR A 431 -4.53 0.81 -7.70
N ASP A 432 -5.87 0.74 -7.61
CA ASP A 432 -6.63 1.64 -6.71
C ASP A 432 -6.61 1.09 -5.27
N SER A 433 -5.88 1.76 -4.38
CA SER A 433 -5.85 1.42 -2.96
C SER A 433 -7.22 1.50 -2.28
N ALA A 434 -8.20 2.22 -2.82
CA ALA A 434 -9.57 2.22 -2.29
C ALA A 434 -10.27 0.86 -2.48
N LEU A 435 -9.96 0.10 -3.55
CA LEU A 435 -10.47 -1.26 -3.76
C LEU A 435 -9.89 -2.23 -2.74
N LEU A 436 -8.56 -2.23 -2.59
CA LEU A 436 -7.84 -3.11 -1.65
C LEU A 436 -8.25 -2.91 -0.18
N ASN A 437 -8.88 -1.78 0.13
CA ASN A 437 -9.28 -1.40 1.49
C ASN A 437 -10.79 -1.41 1.73
N LEU A 438 -11.60 -1.95 0.80
CA LEU A 438 -13.05 -2.13 0.94
C LEU A 438 -13.42 -3.02 2.14
N VAL A 439 -14.51 -2.68 2.85
CA VAL A 439 -15.07 -3.47 3.96
C VAL A 439 -16.53 -3.81 3.69
N GLY A 440 -16.88 -5.10 3.75
CA GLY A 440 -18.26 -5.60 3.62
C GLY A 440 -18.92 -5.37 2.24
N ALA A 441 -18.14 -5.04 1.21
CA ALA A 441 -18.62 -4.50 -0.07
C ALA A 441 -18.50 -5.50 -1.24
N ALA A 442 -19.03 -6.72 -1.08
CA ALA A 442 -18.92 -7.77 -2.11
C ALA A 442 -19.53 -7.34 -3.46
N GLY A 443 -18.75 -7.42 -4.55
CA GLY A 443 -19.17 -7.02 -5.89
C GLY A 443 -19.23 -5.51 -6.10
N ALA A 444 -18.52 -4.73 -5.28
CA ALA A 444 -18.35 -3.30 -5.47
C ALA A 444 -17.44 -2.96 -6.65
N GLU A 445 -16.52 -3.86 -7.03
CA GLU A 445 -15.52 -3.64 -8.09
C GLU A 445 -16.16 -3.10 -9.39
N LYS A 446 -17.35 -3.61 -9.77
CA LYS A 446 -18.06 -3.22 -10.99
C LYS A 446 -18.39 -1.72 -11.11
N TRP A 447 -18.40 -1.00 -9.99
CA TRP A 447 -18.71 0.43 -9.95
C TRP A 447 -17.48 1.32 -10.02
N VAL A 448 -16.35 0.83 -9.52
CA VAL A 448 -15.11 1.60 -9.34
C VAL A 448 -14.37 1.77 -10.66
N GLU A 449 -13.52 2.78 -10.74
CA GLU A 449 -12.68 3.00 -11.91
C GLU A 449 -11.47 2.06 -11.90
N SER A 450 -11.54 0.96 -12.65
CA SER A 450 -10.40 0.04 -12.80
C SER A 450 -9.19 0.74 -13.44
N THR A 451 -8.05 0.70 -12.73
CA THR A 451 -6.83 1.51 -12.92
C THR A 451 -5.65 0.75 -13.56
N THR A 452 -5.92 -0.36 -14.25
CA THR A 452 -4.89 -1.28 -14.75
C THR A 452 -3.86 -0.61 -15.67
N LEU A 453 -2.62 -1.10 -15.66
CA LEU A 453 -1.52 -0.56 -16.46
C LEU A 453 -1.83 -0.59 -17.97
N ARG A 454 -2.60 -1.58 -18.46
CA ARG A 454 -3.10 -1.66 -19.85
C ARG A 454 -3.99 -0.47 -20.22
N ARG A 455 -4.81 0.04 -19.30
CA ARG A 455 -5.64 1.24 -19.50
C ARG A 455 -4.81 2.51 -19.44
N LYS A 456 -3.90 2.60 -18.47
CA LYS A 456 -2.92 3.69 -18.35
C LYS A 456 -2.11 3.86 -19.64
N LEU A 457 -1.56 2.77 -20.18
CA LEU A 457 -0.88 2.72 -21.49
C LEU A 457 -1.79 3.13 -22.65
N ALA A 458 -3.04 2.66 -22.69
CA ALA A 458 -3.99 3.05 -23.75
C ALA A 458 -4.33 4.56 -23.75
N VAL A 459 -4.29 5.21 -22.58
CA VAL A 459 -4.44 6.67 -22.45
C VAL A 459 -3.15 7.39 -22.88
N VAL A 460 -1.98 6.98 -22.37
CA VAL A 460 -0.67 7.55 -22.75
C VAL A 460 -0.44 7.46 -24.28
N ARG A 461 -0.78 6.32 -24.89
CA ARG A 461 -0.79 6.11 -26.36
C ARG A 461 -1.57 7.18 -27.12
N GLY A 462 -2.64 7.72 -26.51
CA GLY A 462 -3.44 8.80 -27.09
C GLY A 462 -2.66 10.11 -27.26
N TRP A 463 -1.69 10.38 -26.38
CA TRP A 463 -0.90 11.60 -26.34
C TRP A 463 0.40 11.55 -27.18
N LEU A 464 0.98 10.35 -27.38
CA LEU A 464 2.30 10.16 -28.00
C LEU A 464 2.38 10.48 -29.51
N GLY A 465 3.59 10.58 -30.06
CA GLY A 465 3.87 10.71 -31.50
C GLY A 465 3.69 9.40 -32.29
N ILE A 466 3.91 9.43 -33.60
CA ILE A 466 3.72 8.26 -34.49
C ILE A 466 4.76 7.16 -34.21
N ALA A 467 5.99 7.51 -33.85
CA ALA A 467 7.06 6.55 -33.60
C ALA A 467 6.83 5.82 -32.27
N GLU A 468 6.54 6.56 -31.21
CA GLU A 468 6.39 6.04 -29.85
C GLU A 468 5.06 5.28 -29.68
N ARG A 469 4.02 5.65 -30.44
CA ARG A 469 2.81 4.83 -30.57
C ARG A 469 3.13 3.41 -31.04
N ARG A 470 4.12 3.19 -31.92
CA ARG A 470 4.48 1.83 -32.39
C ARG A 470 5.07 0.97 -31.28
N ALA A 471 5.95 1.54 -30.44
CA ALA A 471 6.48 0.83 -29.27
C ALA A 471 5.35 0.44 -28.30
N VAL A 472 4.40 1.36 -28.07
CA VAL A 472 3.23 1.09 -27.21
C VAL A 472 2.23 0.12 -27.85
N ASP A 473 2.06 0.15 -29.18
CA ASP A 473 1.23 -0.81 -29.92
C ASP A 473 1.80 -2.23 -29.83
N ALA A 474 3.11 -2.40 -30.05
CA ALA A 474 3.79 -3.67 -29.86
C ALA A 474 3.67 -4.17 -28.40
N ALA A 475 3.83 -3.27 -27.41
CA ALA A 475 3.67 -3.61 -25.99
C ALA A 475 2.22 -4.00 -25.62
N LEU A 476 1.20 -3.39 -26.24
CA LEU A 476 -0.23 -3.69 -26.00
C LEU A 476 -0.72 -4.96 -26.70
N GLN A 477 0.00 -5.43 -27.72
CA GLN A 477 -0.36 -6.58 -28.54
C GLN A 477 -0.24 -7.90 -27.74
N PRO A 478 -1.20 -8.84 -27.82
CA PRO A 478 -1.15 -10.09 -27.07
C PRO A 478 0.12 -10.90 -27.37
N VAL A 479 0.69 -11.57 -26.37
CA VAL A 479 1.90 -12.43 -26.54
C VAL A 479 1.72 -13.51 -27.62
N ILE A 480 0.49 -13.95 -27.87
CA ILE A 480 0.15 -14.89 -28.96
C ILE A 480 0.33 -14.26 -30.34
N GLU A 481 -0.01 -12.97 -30.51
CA GLU A 481 0.11 -12.28 -31.80
C GLU A 481 1.56 -11.86 -32.07
N ARG A 482 2.31 -11.44 -31.05
CA ARG A 482 3.77 -11.19 -31.18
C ARG A 482 4.49 -12.44 -31.69
N ARG A 483 4.28 -13.60 -31.04
CA ARG A 483 4.86 -14.89 -31.47
C ARG A 483 4.44 -15.36 -32.87
N LEU A 484 3.33 -14.88 -33.41
CA LEU A 484 2.92 -15.19 -34.78
C LEU A 484 3.66 -14.31 -35.79
N LEU A 485 3.83 -13.02 -35.50
CA LEU A 485 4.66 -12.12 -36.30
C LEU A 485 6.13 -12.54 -36.29
N ASP A 486 6.69 -12.86 -35.12
CA ASP A 486 8.06 -13.40 -34.99
C ASP A 486 8.27 -14.66 -35.85
N SER A 487 7.23 -15.51 -36.01
CA SER A 487 7.30 -16.70 -36.87
C SER A 487 7.10 -16.43 -38.36
N GLU A 488 6.40 -15.37 -38.75
CA GLU A 488 6.26 -14.98 -40.16
C GLU A 488 7.55 -14.33 -40.69
N ASP A 489 8.29 -13.59 -39.85
CA ASP A 489 9.61 -13.03 -40.22
C ASP A 489 10.72 -14.10 -40.25
N GLU A 490 10.76 -15.09 -39.33
CA GLU A 490 11.75 -16.19 -39.40
C GLU A 490 11.55 -17.12 -40.62
N GLU A 491 10.32 -17.39 -41.05
CA GLU A 491 10.08 -18.18 -42.28
C GLU A 491 10.57 -17.42 -43.55
N SER A 492 10.58 -16.08 -43.54
CA SER A 492 10.99 -15.26 -44.69
C SER A 492 12.48 -15.39 -45.04
N GLU A 493 13.39 -15.45 -44.06
CA GLU A 493 14.83 -15.64 -44.34
C GLU A 493 15.19 -17.13 -44.55
N ALA A 494 14.45 -18.05 -43.90
CA ALA A 494 14.71 -19.48 -44.01
C ALA A 494 14.42 -20.05 -45.41
N ASP A 495 13.35 -19.61 -46.07
CA ASP A 495 12.96 -20.16 -47.38
C ASP A 495 13.77 -19.56 -48.55
N ASP A 496 14.28 -18.33 -48.43
CA ASP A 496 15.12 -17.71 -49.48
C ASP A 496 16.51 -18.38 -49.56
N GLU A 497 17.03 -18.90 -48.45
CA GLU A 497 18.26 -19.70 -48.40
C GLU A 497 18.03 -21.17 -48.80
N ARG A 498 16.88 -21.75 -48.44
CA ARG A 498 16.47 -23.09 -48.92
C ARG A 498 16.23 -23.11 -50.43
N GLY A 499 15.59 -22.09 -51.00
CA GLY A 499 15.36 -21.96 -52.43
C GLY A 499 16.65 -21.93 -53.24
N ARG A 500 17.63 -21.13 -52.81
CA ARG A 500 18.98 -21.08 -53.40
C ARG A 500 19.72 -22.43 -53.31
N THR A 501 19.57 -23.16 -52.20
CA THR A 501 20.25 -24.45 -52.00
C THR A 501 19.58 -25.60 -52.78
N ALA A 502 18.26 -25.61 -52.91
CA ALA A 502 17.52 -26.67 -53.60
C ALA A 502 17.80 -26.72 -55.12
N HIS A 503 17.97 -25.56 -55.76
CA HIS A 503 18.14 -25.50 -57.22
C HIS A 503 19.49 -26.09 -57.70
N LEU A 504 20.51 -26.12 -56.83
CA LEU A 504 21.81 -26.74 -57.10
C LEU A 504 21.79 -28.27 -56.91
N LEU A 505 20.90 -28.79 -56.06
CA LEU A 505 20.83 -30.23 -55.72
C LEU A 505 20.15 -31.10 -56.79
N PHE A 506 19.29 -30.52 -57.63
CA PHE A 506 18.64 -31.26 -58.73
C PHE A 506 19.33 -31.13 -60.09
N ALA A 507 20.12 -30.06 -60.32
CA ALA A 507 20.89 -29.90 -61.57
C ALA A 507 21.92 -31.03 -61.76
N GLY A 508 22.57 -31.48 -60.69
CA GLY A 508 23.58 -32.54 -60.71
C GLY A 508 23.08 -33.94 -61.08
N LEU A 509 21.76 -34.15 -61.17
CA LEU A 509 21.14 -35.42 -61.56
C LEU A 509 20.63 -35.43 -63.01
N ALA A 510 20.68 -34.30 -63.72
CA ALA A 510 20.10 -34.16 -65.07
C ALA A 510 21.12 -34.21 -66.22
N GLY A 511 22.41 -33.95 -65.97
CA GLY A 511 23.50 -34.25 -66.91
C GLY A 511 23.50 -33.46 -68.22
N ILE A 512 23.12 -32.18 -68.20
CA ILE A 512 23.17 -31.27 -69.36
C ILE A 512 24.25 -30.21 -69.12
N GLU A 513 25.10 -29.99 -70.13
CA GLU A 513 26.06 -28.88 -70.17
C GLU A 513 25.39 -27.65 -70.79
N ASP A 514 25.44 -26.50 -70.12
CA ASP A 514 24.96 -25.23 -70.68
C ASP A 514 26.07 -24.19 -70.81
N GLY A 515 26.22 -23.68 -72.04
CA GLY A 515 27.11 -22.60 -72.44
C GLY A 515 26.40 -21.24 -72.56
N PRO A 516 27.13 -20.13 -72.72
CA PRO A 516 26.74 -18.88 -72.06
C PRO A 516 26.04 -17.84 -72.96
N ALA A 517 25.15 -17.05 -72.37
CA ALA A 517 24.72 -15.75 -72.88
C ALA A 517 24.27 -14.77 -71.77
N ALA A 518 24.28 -13.46 -72.12
CA ALA A 518 23.86 -12.29 -71.33
C ALA A 518 22.37 -12.37 -70.90
N TRP A 519 21.81 -11.51 -70.02
CA TRP A 519 21.84 -10.02 -69.92
C TRP A 519 21.96 -9.54 -68.44
N GLY A 520 22.30 -8.29 -68.08
CA GLY A 520 22.84 -7.17 -68.89
C GLY A 520 22.57 -5.74 -68.35
N HIS A 521 23.35 -5.27 -67.35
CA HIS A 521 23.45 -3.85 -66.85
C HIS A 521 22.16 -3.22 -66.23
N ALA A 522 22.16 -2.06 -65.53
CA ALA A 522 23.10 -0.94 -65.26
C ALA A 522 22.85 -0.43 -63.80
N SER A 523 23.76 0.05 -62.92
CA SER A 523 25.05 0.78 -62.92
C SER A 523 24.96 2.30 -62.61
N SER A 524 25.50 2.74 -61.47
CA SER A 524 26.25 4.01 -61.23
C SER A 524 26.56 4.17 -59.72
N SER A 525 27.69 4.75 -59.26
CA SER A 525 28.98 5.05 -59.93
C SER A 525 30.12 5.19 -58.90
N THR A 526 31.36 4.99 -59.36
CA THR A 526 32.67 4.84 -58.65
C THR A 526 33.32 6.16 -58.16
N PRO A 527 34.48 6.19 -57.42
CA PRO A 527 35.63 5.26 -57.31
C PRO A 527 35.89 4.70 -55.87
N ALA A 528 37.02 4.10 -55.42
CA ALA A 528 38.41 4.01 -55.93
C ALA A 528 39.17 2.70 -55.53
N THR A 529 40.50 2.75 -55.40
CA THR A 529 41.51 1.65 -55.34
C THR A 529 42.77 2.10 -54.54
N PRO A 530 43.86 1.31 -54.28
CA PRO A 530 44.19 -0.09 -54.67
C PRO A 530 44.88 -1.02 -53.60
N SER A 531 45.02 -2.32 -53.93
CA SER A 531 46.14 -3.27 -53.59
C SER A 531 46.47 -3.66 -52.11
N SER A 532 47.03 -4.83 -51.75
CA SER A 532 47.33 -6.12 -52.43
C SER A 532 47.71 -7.23 -51.40
N ALA A 533 47.80 -8.52 -51.78
CA ALA A 533 47.97 -9.69 -50.89
C ALA A 533 49.27 -10.52 -51.08
N GLY A 534 49.56 -11.49 -50.19
CA GLY A 534 50.68 -12.46 -50.26
C GLY A 534 50.44 -13.75 -49.43
N ARG A 535 51.09 -14.90 -49.77
CA ARG A 535 50.61 -16.27 -49.38
C ARG A 535 51.70 -17.38 -49.30
N MET A 536 51.50 -18.42 -48.46
CA MET A 536 52.22 -19.73 -48.41
C MET A 536 51.33 -20.85 -47.76
N GLY A 537 51.70 -22.13 -47.49
CA GLY A 537 53.00 -22.85 -47.58
C GLY A 537 52.97 -24.41 -47.61
N MET A 538 52.02 -25.09 -46.93
CA MET A 538 51.57 -26.52 -47.13
C MET A 538 52.31 -27.72 -46.46
N ARG A 539 51.59 -28.89 -46.37
CA ARG A 539 51.89 -30.28 -45.87
C ARG A 539 51.52 -30.56 -44.38
N GLY A 540 51.13 -31.76 -43.90
CA GLY A 540 50.86 -33.11 -44.48
C GLY A 540 51.91 -34.20 -44.14
N THR A 541 51.65 -35.47 -43.74
CA THR A 541 50.44 -36.34 -43.53
C THR A 541 50.65 -37.26 -42.25
N PHE A 542 50.18 -38.51 -41.97
CA PHE A 542 49.48 -39.63 -42.66
C PHE A 542 48.98 -40.76 -41.69
N LEU A 543 48.21 -41.75 -42.20
CA LEU A 543 47.87 -43.13 -41.70
C LEU A 543 47.00 -43.38 -40.41
N THR A 544 46.34 -44.56 -40.39
CA THR A 544 45.30 -45.11 -39.46
C THR A 544 45.38 -46.68 -39.49
N PRO A 545 44.43 -47.59 -39.09
CA PRO A 545 43.05 -47.53 -38.50
C PRO A 545 42.71 -48.64 -37.42
N ILE A 546 41.39 -48.92 -37.17
CA ILE A 546 40.74 -50.12 -36.54
C ILE A 546 40.90 -50.27 -34.98
N SER A 547 39.91 -50.62 -34.14
CA SER A 547 38.46 -50.98 -34.27
C SER A 547 37.61 -50.63 -33.00
N SER A 548 36.28 -50.85 -33.06
CA SER A 548 35.28 -50.81 -31.96
C SER A 548 34.63 -52.23 -31.77
N PRO A 549 33.54 -52.53 -31.00
CA PRO A 549 32.62 -51.68 -30.19
C PRO A 549 31.98 -52.28 -28.86
N VAL A 550 31.17 -51.45 -28.15
CA VAL A 550 29.85 -51.76 -27.48
C VAL A 550 29.69 -52.56 -26.13
N ARG A 551 29.14 -51.84 -25.12
CA ARG A 551 28.10 -52.13 -24.06
C ARG A 551 28.23 -53.20 -22.91
N PHE A 552 27.85 -52.75 -21.69
CA PHE A 552 27.14 -53.38 -20.51
C PHE A 552 27.38 -54.89 -20.14
N SER A 553 27.61 -55.28 -18.87
CA SER A 553 26.57 -55.34 -17.78
C SER A 553 27.08 -55.73 -16.36
N ARG A 554 26.21 -55.51 -15.35
CA ARG A 554 26.17 -55.87 -13.90
C ARG A 554 27.00 -57.05 -13.30
N ALA A 555 27.73 -56.74 -12.22
CA ALA A 555 27.61 -57.18 -10.80
C ALA A 555 27.77 -58.66 -10.29
N ALA A 556 28.49 -58.76 -9.15
CA ALA A 556 28.56 -59.82 -8.10
C ALA A 556 29.12 -61.22 -8.46
N GLY A 557 29.85 -61.94 -7.58
CA GLY A 557 30.39 -61.63 -6.23
C GLY A 557 30.79 -62.93 -5.46
N GLN A 558 31.68 -62.87 -4.45
CA GLN A 558 31.91 -63.99 -3.47
C GLN A 558 32.84 -63.68 -2.27
N THR A 559 32.66 -64.45 -1.18
CA THR A 559 33.49 -64.60 0.06
C THR A 559 34.16 -66.02 0.07
N PRO A 560 34.80 -66.61 1.13
CA PRO A 560 35.17 -66.15 2.49
C PRO A 560 36.57 -66.61 3.09
N CYS A 561 37.07 -65.93 4.16
CA CYS A 561 37.90 -66.45 5.29
C CYS A 561 39.33 -67.07 5.07
N PRO A 562 40.17 -67.43 6.11
CA PRO A 562 40.21 -67.09 7.56
C PRO A 562 41.64 -66.83 8.22
N ARG A 563 41.70 -66.61 9.57
CA ARG A 563 42.84 -66.59 10.58
C ARG A 563 43.48 -65.20 10.88
N ARG A 564 43.68 -64.68 12.12
CA ARG A 564 44.34 -65.06 13.45
C ARG A 564 45.85 -64.67 13.53
N ASP A 565 46.45 -64.22 14.66
CA ASP A 565 46.25 -64.55 16.12
C ASP A 565 46.51 -63.38 17.16
N LYS A 566 46.89 -63.63 18.44
CA LYS A 566 46.73 -62.71 19.64
C LYS A 566 47.92 -62.54 20.67
N GLY A 567 47.90 -61.46 21.48
CA GLY A 567 48.50 -61.32 22.86
C GLY A 567 48.50 -59.87 23.44
N LYS A 568 47.92 -59.47 24.61
CA LYS A 568 48.18 -59.73 26.08
C LYS A 568 49.43 -58.99 26.65
N LYS A 569 49.49 -58.33 27.84
CA LYS A 569 48.60 -57.94 29.00
C LYS A 569 49.05 -56.50 29.51
N ARG A 570 48.88 -55.88 30.70
CA ARG A 570 48.45 -56.14 32.13
C ARG A 570 47.72 -54.87 32.70
N ALA A 571 47.26 -54.90 33.97
CA ALA A 571 46.47 -53.92 34.75
C ALA A 571 47.18 -53.24 35.96
N LEU A 572 46.54 -52.20 36.56
CA LEU A 572 46.37 -51.97 38.02
C LEU A 572 45.12 -51.08 38.35
N GLU A 573 44.91 -50.66 39.61
CA GLU A 573 43.58 -50.32 40.21
C GLU A 573 43.40 -48.87 40.77
N SER A 574 42.25 -48.61 41.44
CA SER A 574 41.66 -47.32 41.95
C SER A 574 42.28 -46.82 43.31
N PRO A 575 41.72 -45.90 44.17
CA PRO A 575 40.34 -45.35 44.34
C PRO A 575 40.22 -43.82 44.68
N ALA A 576 39.04 -43.38 45.18
CA ALA A 576 38.75 -42.04 45.74
C ALA A 576 38.64 -42.05 47.30
N PRO A 577 38.64 -40.88 47.98
CA PRO A 577 37.45 -40.48 48.77
C PRO A 577 37.24 -38.93 48.96
N SER A 578 36.29 -38.54 49.81
CA SER A 578 35.86 -37.16 50.18
C SER A 578 35.77 -37.00 51.73
N PRO A 579 35.14 -35.96 52.36
CA PRO A 579 35.10 -34.49 52.16
C PRO A 579 35.45 -33.67 53.45
N ALA A 580 35.67 -32.33 53.39
CA ALA A 580 35.61 -31.45 54.59
C ALA A 580 35.48 -29.91 54.36
N SER A 581 34.73 -29.27 55.26
CA SER A 581 34.30 -27.85 55.41
C SER A 581 35.34 -26.71 55.63
N LYS A 582 35.01 -25.43 55.28
CA LYS A 582 34.89 -24.22 56.19
C LYS A 582 35.08 -22.82 55.54
N ARG A 583 34.05 -21.97 55.70
CA ARG A 583 34.03 -20.53 56.12
C ARG A 583 35.12 -19.49 55.69
N ALA A 584 34.60 -18.39 55.11
CA ALA A 584 34.63 -16.98 55.62
C ALA A 584 35.40 -15.86 54.87
N TYR A 585 34.64 -14.78 54.58
CA TYR A 585 34.95 -13.34 54.56
C TYR A 585 36.30 -12.80 54.05
N GLY A 586 36.22 -11.94 53.01
CA GLY A 586 37.20 -10.89 52.67
C GLY A 586 36.51 -9.70 52.00
N ARG A 587 36.91 -8.46 52.33
CA ARG A 587 36.35 -7.19 51.80
C ARG A 587 37.47 -6.32 51.21
N LEU A 588 37.10 -5.27 50.48
CA LEU A 588 37.96 -4.23 49.87
C LEU A 588 38.80 -4.72 48.66
N GLY A 589 39.07 -3.89 47.65
CA GLY A 589 38.59 -2.52 47.39
C GLY A 589 38.94 -2.00 45.99
N SER A 590 38.20 -0.99 45.52
CA SER A 590 38.47 -0.21 44.30
C SER A 590 39.37 1.00 44.62
N PRO A 591 39.93 1.78 43.67
CA PRO A 591 39.97 1.65 42.19
C PRO A 591 41.40 1.73 41.59
N PHE A 592 41.55 1.69 40.25
CA PHE A 592 42.14 2.78 39.44
C PHE A 592 42.01 2.54 37.91
N ARG A 593 42.40 3.53 37.08
CA ARG A 593 42.21 3.58 35.60
C ARG A 593 43.42 3.06 34.79
N PRO A 594 43.26 2.78 33.46
CA PRO A 594 44.25 2.08 32.63
C PRO A 594 45.13 2.98 31.74
N TYR A 595 46.31 2.46 31.35
CA TYR A 595 47.26 2.83 30.27
C TYR A 595 48.11 1.55 30.03
N GLU A 596 48.64 1.14 28.86
CA GLU A 596 48.50 1.56 27.45
C GLU A 596 49.13 0.49 26.50
N HIS A 597 49.43 0.88 25.25
CA HIS A 597 50.22 0.23 24.18
C HIS A 597 49.49 -0.58 23.06
N SER A 598 49.96 -0.58 21.79
CA SER A 598 50.24 0.51 20.79
C SER A 598 51.09 -0.02 19.61
N ALA A 599 50.66 0.10 18.34
CA ALA A 599 51.50 0.13 17.12
C ALA A 599 50.71 0.20 15.79
N TRP A 600 51.19 0.77 14.68
CA TRP A 600 52.16 1.87 14.41
C TRP A 600 51.98 2.33 12.93
N LEU A 601 51.93 3.66 12.64
CA LEU A 601 51.94 4.32 11.29
C LEU A 601 50.73 4.03 10.36
N ALA A 602 50.31 4.89 9.41
CA ALA A 602 50.77 6.19 8.87
C ALA A 602 49.59 6.84 8.05
N THR A 603 49.56 8.05 7.45
CA THR A 603 50.12 9.43 7.57
C THR A 603 49.45 10.25 6.43
N SER A 604 49.18 11.56 6.44
CA SER A 604 49.38 12.69 7.39
C SER A 604 48.31 13.78 7.10
N SER A 605 48.53 15.07 7.44
CA SER A 605 47.52 16.16 7.28
C SER A 605 48.17 17.57 7.28
N PRO A 606 47.46 18.62 6.83
CA PRO A 606 47.68 20.01 7.29
C PRO A 606 46.81 20.33 8.53
N SER A 607 47.22 21.30 9.36
CA SER A 607 46.65 21.55 10.71
C SER A 607 45.94 22.91 10.87
N PRO A 608 44.98 23.05 11.81
CA PRO A 608 44.29 24.32 12.12
C PRO A 608 45.07 25.22 13.11
N PRO A 609 44.74 26.53 13.22
CA PRO A 609 45.46 27.51 14.03
C PRO A 609 44.99 27.64 15.50
N VAL A 610 45.82 28.31 16.32
CA VAL A 610 45.63 28.58 17.76
C VAL A 610 45.53 30.10 18.02
N PRO A 611 44.69 30.59 18.95
CA PRO A 611 44.44 32.03 19.14
C PRO A 611 45.51 32.78 19.97
N LEU A 612 45.58 34.10 19.81
CA LEU A 612 46.50 35.00 20.53
C LEU A 612 45.77 36.18 21.23
N ARG A 613 46.44 36.79 22.23
CA ARG A 613 46.02 37.99 22.98
C ARG A 613 46.93 39.21 22.67
N PRO A 614 46.51 40.46 22.98
CA PRO A 614 46.98 41.64 22.23
C PRO A 614 47.98 42.60 22.94
N VAL A 615 48.88 43.18 22.14
CA VAL A 615 49.71 44.42 22.33
C VAL A 615 50.08 44.95 20.92
N GLY A 616 50.24 46.24 20.60
CA GLY A 616 49.96 47.50 21.32
C GLY A 616 50.77 48.70 20.79
N ASN A 617 50.10 49.82 20.47
CA ASN A 617 50.58 51.21 20.23
C ASN A 617 51.78 51.50 19.28
N THR A 618 51.53 52.19 18.15
CA THR A 618 51.87 53.63 17.92
C THR A 618 51.27 54.12 16.57
N VAL A 619 50.32 55.06 16.55
CA VAL A 619 50.45 56.55 16.45
C VAL A 619 50.63 57.11 15.03
N ALA A 620 49.57 57.78 14.55
CA ALA A 620 49.56 58.90 13.61
C ALA A 620 48.35 59.82 13.92
N GLN A 621 48.35 61.07 13.48
CA GLN A 621 47.37 62.13 13.85
C GLN A 621 46.37 62.39 12.70
N ALA A 622 45.28 63.18 12.80
CA ALA A 622 44.88 64.16 13.82
C ALA A 622 43.33 64.35 13.90
N SER A 623 42.86 64.94 15.02
CA SER A 623 41.66 65.81 15.19
C SER A 623 40.37 65.56 14.35
N SER A 624 39.16 65.49 14.92
CA SER A 624 38.66 65.58 16.32
C SER A 624 37.17 65.12 16.33
N ARG A 625 36.31 65.24 17.38
CA ARG A 625 36.29 66.06 18.62
C ARG A 625 35.48 65.39 19.75
N ARG A 626 35.02 66.20 20.70
CA ARG A 626 34.25 65.90 21.93
C ARG A 626 32.73 65.84 21.68
N ALA A 627 31.87 65.28 22.55
CA ALA A 627 32.04 64.82 23.95
C ALA A 627 31.05 63.64 24.21
N THR A 628 31.43 62.50 24.81
CA THR A 628 31.51 62.17 26.27
C THR A 628 30.21 62.38 27.08
N GLU A 629 29.72 61.48 27.94
CA GLU A 629 30.16 60.11 28.33
C GLU A 629 29.03 59.39 29.14
N HIS A 630 28.90 58.06 28.99
CA HIS A 630 28.96 56.99 30.03
C HIS A 630 28.53 57.21 31.53
N PRO A 631 28.40 56.12 32.35
CA PRO A 631 28.01 54.71 32.10
C PRO A 631 27.24 53.99 33.26
N ARG A 632 27.12 52.64 33.15
CA ARG A 632 27.07 51.58 34.20
C ARG A 632 25.71 51.12 34.81
N THR A 633 25.57 49.78 34.75
CA THR A 633 24.73 48.83 35.51
C THR A 633 25.42 48.47 36.87
N PRO A 634 24.90 47.61 37.81
CA PRO A 634 24.00 46.44 37.62
C PRO A 634 22.93 46.22 38.76
N PRO A 635 22.62 45.03 39.36
CA PRO A 635 21.24 44.65 39.79
C PRO A 635 21.15 44.45 41.34
N PRO A 636 20.27 43.62 41.99
CA PRO A 636 19.15 42.77 41.55
C PRO A 636 17.87 42.82 42.46
N HIS A 637 17.06 41.74 42.44
CA HIS A 637 15.97 41.30 43.34
C HIS A 637 14.51 41.33 42.82
N THR A 638 13.70 40.44 43.42
CA THR A 638 12.30 40.04 43.15
C THR A 638 11.57 39.91 44.51
N PRO A 639 10.26 39.54 44.62
CA PRO A 639 9.11 39.63 43.70
C PRO A 639 7.86 40.33 44.36
N SER A 640 6.67 40.15 43.76
CA SER A 640 5.34 39.96 44.40
C SER A 640 4.30 41.10 44.38
N SER A 641 3.02 40.67 44.29
CA SER A 641 1.75 41.42 44.52
C SER A 641 1.42 42.59 43.56
N HIS A 642 0.17 43.03 43.42
CA HIS A 642 -1.11 42.33 43.15
C HIS A 642 -2.13 43.42 42.73
N GLN A 643 -3.27 43.01 42.14
CA GLN A 643 -4.52 43.77 42.01
C GLN A 643 -4.61 44.96 41.02
N LEU A 644 -5.78 45.01 40.37
CA LEU A 644 -6.33 46.14 39.61
C LEU A 644 -6.93 47.18 40.57
N PRO A 645 -7.23 48.39 40.07
CA PRO A 645 -8.55 48.97 40.32
C PRO A 645 -9.28 49.35 39.01
N ALA A 646 -10.56 49.71 39.13
CA ALA A 646 -11.50 49.87 38.02
C ALA A 646 -11.96 51.33 37.79
N ASP A 647 -12.68 51.52 36.68
CA ASP A 647 -13.73 52.51 36.36
C ASP A 647 -13.59 53.99 36.75
N PHE A 648 -13.76 54.88 35.76
CA PHE A 648 -14.40 56.20 35.92
C PHE A 648 -15.13 56.65 34.63
N THR A 649 -16.08 57.59 34.73
CA THR A 649 -17.22 57.71 33.77
C THR A 649 -17.49 59.12 33.21
N LEU A 650 -17.69 59.19 31.87
CA LEU A 650 -18.51 60.19 31.12
C LEU A 650 -18.03 61.68 31.21
N PRO A 651 -18.68 62.73 30.62
CA PRO A 651 -19.90 62.82 29.78
C PRO A 651 -19.88 63.81 28.55
N LEU A 652 -20.96 63.83 27.73
CA LEU A 652 -21.45 64.96 26.84
C LEU A 652 -20.53 65.49 25.69
N SER A 653 -20.94 66.33 24.71
CA SER A 653 -22.18 66.44 23.90
C SER A 653 -22.00 67.34 22.63
N LEU A 654 -22.88 67.15 21.64
CA LEU A 654 -23.06 67.78 20.30
C LEU A 654 -22.74 69.29 20.09
N ARG A 655 -22.12 69.65 18.94
CA ARG A 655 -22.71 70.46 17.82
C ARG A 655 -21.77 70.72 16.62
N SER A 656 -22.34 71.08 15.46
CA SER A 656 -21.66 71.36 14.16
C SER A 656 -21.63 72.87 13.80
N PRO A 657 -20.79 73.29 12.84
CA PRO A 657 -21.25 73.58 11.44
C PRO A 657 -20.25 73.04 10.37
N GLY A 658 -20.42 73.17 9.04
CA GLY A 658 -21.55 73.65 8.21
C GLY A 658 -21.09 74.20 6.85
N GLY A 659 -21.66 73.69 5.73
CA GLY A 659 -21.28 73.95 4.32
C GLY A 659 -21.14 72.62 3.56
N GLY A 660 -21.53 72.43 2.29
CA GLY A 660 -21.80 73.38 1.20
C GLY A 660 -20.69 73.21 0.15
N GLU A 661 -20.91 72.78 -1.11
CA GLU A 661 -22.13 72.66 -1.93
C GLU A 661 -22.18 71.29 -2.67
N TYR A 662 -23.33 70.88 -3.21
CA TYR A 662 -23.53 70.25 -4.55
C TYR A 662 -24.99 69.75 -4.72
N ALA A 663 -25.60 70.11 -5.84
CA ALA A 663 -26.89 69.61 -6.38
C ALA A 663 -26.85 69.79 -7.92
N VAL A 664 -27.71 69.25 -8.78
CA VAL A 664 -29.01 68.53 -8.70
C VAL A 664 -28.91 67.34 -9.70
N PHE A 665 -29.62 66.21 -9.57
CA PHE A 665 -30.89 65.96 -10.27
C PHE A 665 -31.61 64.67 -9.84
N GLU A 666 -32.88 64.57 -10.24
CA GLU A 666 -33.91 63.69 -9.68
C GLU A 666 -34.04 62.30 -10.34
N LEU A 667 -34.89 61.47 -9.73
CA LEU A 667 -35.30 60.14 -10.17
C LEU A 667 -36.35 60.17 -11.31
N LEU A 668 -36.42 59.08 -12.09
CA LEU A 668 -37.60 58.41 -12.71
C LEU A 668 -37.19 57.71 -14.03
N PRO A 669 -37.96 56.74 -14.55
CA PRO A 669 -38.35 55.47 -13.93
C PRO A 669 -37.78 54.26 -14.72
N ALA A 670 -37.91 53.04 -14.19
CA ALA A 670 -37.48 51.83 -14.91
C ALA A 670 -38.45 51.45 -16.06
N SER A 671 -37.98 51.54 -17.31
CA SER A 671 -38.72 51.12 -18.51
C SER A 671 -38.32 49.71 -18.98
N SER A 672 -39.29 48.94 -19.48
CA SER A 672 -39.12 47.54 -19.90
C SER A 672 -38.22 47.33 -21.12
N VAL A 673 -37.32 46.35 -21.06
CA VAL A 673 -36.75 45.66 -22.23
C VAL A 673 -36.88 44.16 -22.01
N ALA A 674 -37.46 43.44 -22.96
CA ALA A 674 -37.66 41.99 -22.88
C ALA A 674 -36.40 41.22 -23.34
N PRO A 675 -36.11 40.04 -22.77
CA PRO A 675 -35.04 39.17 -23.27
C PRO A 675 -35.37 38.58 -24.66
N PRO A 676 -34.37 38.27 -25.49
CA PRO A 676 -34.60 37.70 -26.82
C PRO A 676 -35.18 36.27 -26.76
N PRO A 677 -35.91 35.83 -27.81
CA PRO A 677 -36.53 34.51 -27.84
C PRO A 677 -35.47 33.40 -27.85
N ARG A 678 -35.70 32.36 -27.05
CA ARG A 678 -34.89 31.13 -27.10
C ARG A 678 -35.13 30.42 -28.44
N GLN A 679 -34.05 30.07 -29.14
CA GLN A 679 -34.15 29.12 -30.25
C GLN A 679 -34.59 27.75 -29.70
N PRO A 680 -35.48 27.02 -30.39
CA PRO A 680 -35.85 25.67 -29.99
C PRO A 680 -34.66 24.73 -30.21
N THR A 681 -34.24 24.03 -29.16
CA THR A 681 -33.32 22.90 -29.28
C THR A 681 -33.93 21.81 -30.16
N PRO A 682 -33.16 21.14 -31.04
CA PRO A 682 -33.70 20.03 -31.83
C PRO A 682 -34.23 18.92 -30.91
N PRO A 683 -35.40 18.33 -31.21
CA PRO A 683 -35.93 17.25 -30.40
C PRO A 683 -35.06 16.00 -30.53
N CYS A 684 -34.77 15.33 -29.41
CA CYS A 684 -34.21 13.98 -29.45
C CYS A 684 -35.18 13.03 -30.19
N PRO A 685 -34.67 12.05 -30.96
CA PRO A 685 -35.52 11.03 -31.55
C PRO A 685 -36.22 10.23 -30.43
N PRO A 686 -37.49 9.83 -30.61
CA PRO A 686 -38.20 9.05 -29.61
C PRO A 686 -37.58 7.65 -29.52
N ILE A 687 -37.30 7.19 -28.29
CA ILE A 687 -36.61 5.92 -27.94
C ILE A 687 -37.13 4.67 -28.71
N LEU A 688 -38.38 4.67 -29.16
CA LEU A 688 -38.94 3.62 -30.03
C LEU A 688 -38.23 3.49 -31.38
N GLU A 689 -37.83 4.59 -32.02
CA GLU A 689 -37.15 4.57 -33.33
C GLU A 689 -35.75 3.97 -33.24
N GLU A 690 -35.02 4.23 -32.15
CA GLU A 690 -33.73 3.60 -31.87
C GLU A 690 -33.86 2.08 -31.64
N VAL A 691 -34.91 1.66 -30.92
CA VAL A 691 -35.20 0.24 -30.67
C VAL A 691 -35.59 -0.49 -31.97
N ASP A 692 -36.37 0.15 -32.85
CA ASP A 692 -36.73 -0.43 -34.15
C ASP A 692 -35.57 -0.44 -35.15
N ALA A 693 -34.73 0.60 -35.18
CA ALA A 693 -33.49 0.60 -35.97
C ALA A 693 -32.53 -0.51 -35.51
N ALA A 694 -32.37 -0.70 -34.19
CA ALA A 694 -31.58 -1.80 -33.63
C ALA A 694 -32.18 -3.18 -33.97
N ARG A 695 -33.51 -3.30 -33.99
CA ARG A 695 -34.23 -4.51 -34.42
C ARG A 695 -33.98 -4.81 -35.90
N GLU A 696 -34.06 -3.83 -36.79
CA GLU A 696 -33.83 -4.03 -38.22
C GLU A 696 -32.38 -4.42 -38.54
N GLN A 697 -31.39 -3.77 -37.92
CA GLN A 697 -29.98 -4.16 -38.05
C GLN A 697 -29.73 -5.62 -37.64
N LEU A 698 -30.40 -6.08 -36.59
CA LEU A 698 -30.31 -7.46 -36.11
C LEU A 698 -30.95 -8.45 -37.10
N THR A 699 -32.10 -8.11 -37.68
CA THR A 699 -32.72 -8.88 -38.77
C THR A 699 -31.85 -8.94 -40.03
N ARG A 700 -31.18 -7.84 -40.41
CA ARG A 700 -30.21 -7.83 -41.52
C ARG A 700 -29.03 -8.78 -41.26
N ARG A 701 -28.50 -8.82 -40.03
CA ARG A 701 -27.41 -9.73 -39.62
C ARG A 701 -27.83 -11.22 -39.67
N LEU A 702 -29.05 -11.55 -39.25
CA LEU A 702 -29.58 -12.92 -39.36
C LEU A 702 -29.72 -13.36 -40.83
N ARG A 703 -30.32 -12.51 -41.67
CA ARG A 703 -30.42 -12.75 -43.12
C ARG A 703 -29.06 -12.93 -43.80
N LEU A 704 -28.02 -12.21 -43.36
CA LEU A 704 -26.65 -12.38 -43.85
C LEU A 704 -26.08 -13.77 -43.47
N GLN A 705 -26.30 -14.23 -42.24
CA GLN A 705 -25.87 -15.57 -41.81
C GLN A 705 -26.57 -16.69 -42.60
N ASP A 706 -27.87 -16.55 -42.87
CA ASP A 706 -28.61 -17.54 -43.68
C ASP A 706 -28.10 -17.58 -45.14
N ARG A 707 -27.76 -16.43 -45.74
CA ARG A 707 -27.11 -16.38 -47.07
C ARG A 707 -25.71 -17.00 -47.09
N LEU A 708 -24.90 -16.75 -46.06
CA LEU A 708 -23.56 -17.36 -45.92
C LEU A 708 -23.64 -18.88 -45.74
N ARG A 709 -24.67 -19.39 -45.06
CA ARG A 709 -24.94 -20.83 -44.92
C ARG A 709 -25.36 -21.47 -46.24
N ALA A 710 -26.21 -20.80 -47.03
CA ALA A 710 -26.62 -21.27 -48.35
C ALA A 710 -25.45 -21.33 -49.36
N ALA A 711 -24.44 -20.47 -49.20
CA ALA A 711 -23.26 -20.41 -50.07
C ALA A 711 -22.20 -21.51 -49.81
N ASN A 712 -22.28 -22.26 -48.71
CA ASN A 712 -21.29 -23.30 -48.35
C ASN A 712 -21.97 -24.55 -47.73
N PRO A 713 -22.67 -25.37 -48.53
CA PRO A 713 -23.44 -26.51 -48.02
C PRO A 713 -22.59 -27.71 -47.52
N GLY A 714 -21.28 -27.75 -47.81
CA GLY A 714 -20.44 -28.93 -47.60
C GLY A 714 -19.59 -28.98 -46.31
N ARG A 715 -19.62 -27.94 -45.45
CA ARG A 715 -18.74 -27.88 -44.26
C ARG A 715 -19.50 -28.20 -42.98
N ALA A 716 -19.02 -29.18 -42.21
CA ALA A 716 -19.68 -29.66 -40.99
C ALA A 716 -19.88 -28.54 -39.93
N VAL A 717 -21.01 -28.59 -39.22
CA VAL A 717 -21.43 -27.51 -38.32
C VAL A 717 -20.70 -27.56 -36.98
N VAL A 718 -19.83 -26.58 -36.74
CA VAL A 718 -19.20 -26.36 -35.43
C VAL A 718 -20.26 -25.87 -34.42
N PRO A 719 -20.34 -26.41 -33.18
CA PRO A 719 -21.40 -26.07 -32.21
C PRO A 719 -21.45 -24.59 -31.81
N THR A 720 -20.36 -23.85 -32.01
CA THR A 720 -20.28 -22.40 -31.77
C THR A 720 -21.25 -21.57 -32.62
N PHE A 721 -21.63 -22.04 -33.82
CA PHE A 721 -22.58 -21.34 -34.70
C PHE A 721 -24.02 -21.39 -34.16
N ALA A 722 -24.47 -22.56 -33.68
CA ALA A 722 -25.80 -22.69 -33.08
C ALA A 722 -25.92 -21.83 -31.81
N ALA A 723 -24.90 -21.85 -30.95
CA ALA A 723 -24.84 -21.01 -29.75
C ALA A 723 -24.83 -19.51 -30.05
N ARG A 724 -24.13 -19.06 -31.11
CA ARG A 724 -24.17 -17.66 -31.57
C ARG A 724 -25.53 -17.27 -32.12
N ARG A 725 -26.20 -18.14 -32.90
CA ARG A 725 -27.55 -17.90 -33.43
C ARG A 725 -28.58 -17.76 -32.30
N ALA A 726 -28.61 -18.71 -31.37
CA ALA A 726 -29.53 -18.66 -30.22
C ALA A 726 -29.34 -17.39 -29.36
N LYS A 727 -28.11 -16.93 -29.16
CA LYS A 727 -27.82 -15.65 -28.47
C LYS A 727 -28.32 -14.41 -29.24
N LEU A 728 -28.34 -14.44 -30.58
CA LEU A 728 -28.90 -13.36 -31.41
C LEU A 728 -30.43 -13.38 -31.40
N GLU A 729 -31.05 -14.55 -31.53
CA GLU A 729 -32.51 -14.72 -31.49
C GLU A 729 -33.08 -14.35 -30.11
N ALA A 730 -32.42 -14.75 -29.02
CA ALA A 730 -32.76 -14.33 -27.66
C ALA A 730 -32.47 -12.84 -27.34
N ARG A 731 -31.75 -12.12 -28.22
CA ARG A 731 -31.60 -10.66 -28.17
C ARG A 731 -32.70 -9.97 -28.98
N ALA A 732 -33.06 -10.51 -30.15
CA ALA A 732 -34.17 -10.04 -30.97
C ALA A 732 -35.51 -10.14 -30.22
N PHE A 733 -35.76 -11.27 -29.53
CA PHE A 733 -36.96 -11.48 -28.72
C PHE A 733 -37.11 -10.42 -27.61
N ARG A 734 -36.04 -10.16 -26.84
CA ARG A 734 -36.06 -9.15 -25.77
C ARG A 734 -36.31 -7.73 -26.28
N LEU A 735 -35.71 -7.34 -27.40
CA LEU A 735 -36.00 -6.05 -28.04
C LEU A 735 -37.45 -5.96 -28.53
N GLY A 736 -38.03 -7.06 -29.04
CA GLY A 736 -39.44 -7.14 -29.41
C GLY A 736 -40.39 -6.92 -28.23
N VAL A 737 -40.12 -7.56 -27.08
CA VAL A 737 -40.90 -7.35 -25.84
C VAL A 737 -40.78 -5.91 -25.35
N GLN A 738 -39.58 -5.33 -25.40
CA GLN A 738 -39.33 -3.95 -24.98
C GLN A 738 -40.06 -2.92 -25.87
N ALA A 739 -40.09 -3.13 -27.19
CA ALA A 739 -40.85 -2.31 -28.12
C ALA A 739 -42.36 -2.40 -27.87
N ALA A 740 -42.90 -3.61 -27.67
CA ALA A 740 -44.33 -3.82 -27.38
C ALA A 740 -44.76 -3.14 -26.06
N TYR A 741 -43.94 -3.23 -25.01
CA TYR A 741 -44.18 -2.57 -23.73
C TYR A 741 -44.20 -1.03 -23.85
N LEU A 742 -43.26 -0.45 -24.62
CA LEU A 742 -43.21 0.99 -24.86
C LEU A 742 -44.39 1.47 -25.73
N GLY A 743 -44.83 0.68 -26.71
CA GLY A 743 -46.03 0.94 -27.51
C GLY A 743 -47.30 1.02 -26.65
N ALA A 744 -47.59 -0.04 -25.88
CA ALA A 744 -48.75 -0.11 -25.00
C ALA A 744 -48.75 0.99 -23.91
N ARG A 745 -47.57 1.41 -23.44
CA ARG A 745 -47.44 2.56 -22.54
C ARG A 745 -47.79 3.89 -23.24
N ARG A 746 -47.39 4.07 -24.50
CA ARG A 746 -47.67 5.28 -25.28
C ARG A 746 -49.16 5.42 -25.62
N GLU A 747 -49.84 4.31 -25.90
CA GLU A 747 -51.30 4.29 -26.09
C GLU A 747 -52.05 4.63 -24.79
N ARG A 748 -51.62 4.07 -23.64
CA ARG A 748 -52.19 4.44 -22.33
C ARG A 748 -52.02 5.92 -21.98
N VAL A 749 -50.88 6.54 -22.29
CA VAL A 749 -50.67 7.98 -22.06
C VAL A 749 -51.58 8.81 -22.96
N ARG A 750 -51.63 8.49 -24.26
CA ARG A 750 -52.51 9.20 -25.22
C ARG A 750 -54.00 9.07 -24.88
N ALA A 751 -54.41 7.99 -24.21
CA ALA A 751 -55.77 7.79 -23.72
C ALA A 751 -56.09 8.49 -22.38
N LEU A 752 -55.08 9.03 -21.68
CA LEU A 752 -55.23 9.86 -20.48
C LEU A 752 -55.21 11.35 -20.82
N GLU A 753 -54.44 11.75 -21.83
CA GLU A 753 -54.32 13.14 -22.29
C GLU A 753 -55.62 13.69 -22.92
N THR A 754 -56.54 12.83 -23.36
CA THR A 754 -57.86 13.22 -23.93
C THR A 754 -58.96 13.48 -22.90
N VAL A 755 -58.66 13.53 -21.59
CA VAL A 755 -59.67 13.55 -20.51
C VAL A 755 -59.70 14.86 -19.71
N TYR A 756 -58.82 15.83 -19.99
CA TYR A 756 -58.73 17.07 -19.19
C TYR A 756 -58.48 18.34 -20.03
N GLU A 757 -59.51 19.18 -20.18
CA GLU A 757 -59.38 20.62 -20.48
C GLU A 757 -59.87 21.42 -19.25
N PRO A 758 -59.07 22.37 -18.72
CA PRO A 758 -59.49 23.23 -17.61
C PRO A 758 -60.11 24.55 -18.11
N GLY A 759 -61.25 24.94 -17.51
CA GLY A 759 -61.89 26.25 -17.74
C GLY A 759 -61.30 27.40 -16.91
N GLU A 760 -61.65 28.63 -17.27
CA GLU A 760 -61.15 29.88 -16.68
C GLU A 760 -61.84 30.26 -15.35
N GLY A 761 -61.17 31.04 -14.47
CA GLY A 761 -61.90 31.82 -13.44
C GLY A 761 -61.15 32.28 -12.16
N VAL A 762 -60.65 33.52 -12.15
CA VAL A 762 -60.69 34.55 -11.06
C VAL A 762 -60.41 34.17 -9.58
N GLY A 763 -59.53 34.92 -8.89
CA GLY A 763 -59.58 35.08 -7.42
C GLY A 763 -58.29 35.59 -6.73
N GLU A 764 -58.41 36.53 -5.79
CA GLU A 764 -57.30 37.18 -5.05
C GLU A 764 -56.91 36.44 -3.74
N GLY A 765 -55.76 36.81 -3.12
CA GLY A 765 -55.26 36.24 -1.83
C GLY A 765 -55.65 37.08 -0.59
N PRO A 766 -54.89 37.06 0.55
CA PRO A 766 -53.64 36.33 0.83
C PRO A 766 -53.54 35.62 2.22
N GLU A 767 -52.37 35.02 2.50
CA GLU A 767 -51.80 34.65 3.81
C GLU A 767 -52.32 33.40 4.60
N ARG A 768 -51.36 32.68 5.20
CA ARG A 768 -51.44 31.62 6.26
C ARG A 768 -52.06 30.25 5.96
N GLY A 769 -51.20 29.22 6.07
CA GLY A 769 -51.42 28.03 6.91
C GLY A 769 -52.45 26.99 6.46
N TYR A 770 -51.96 25.84 5.97
CA TYR A 770 -52.76 24.63 5.79
C TYR A 770 -52.15 23.43 6.54
N PRO A 771 -52.95 22.69 7.33
CA PRO A 771 -52.60 21.37 7.87
C PRO A 771 -53.01 20.24 6.91
N GLU A 772 -52.98 19.02 7.42
CA GLU A 772 -53.33 17.75 6.77
C GLU A 772 -54.80 17.70 6.29
N ASP A 773 -55.06 17.16 5.08
CA ASP A 773 -56.03 16.06 4.83
C ASP A 773 -56.24 15.77 3.33
N VAL A 774 -55.49 14.79 2.77
CA VAL A 774 -55.84 14.10 1.50
C VAL A 774 -55.41 12.62 1.56
N ASP A 775 -55.77 11.89 2.63
CA ASP A 775 -55.46 10.46 2.79
C ASP A 775 -56.69 9.63 3.22
N LEU A 776 -57.84 9.89 2.57
CA LEU A 776 -59.12 9.26 2.92
C LEU A 776 -59.93 8.72 1.73
N GLN A 777 -59.44 8.82 0.49
CA GLN A 777 -60.13 8.29 -0.69
C GLN A 777 -59.41 7.12 -1.38
N ILE A 778 -58.10 6.90 -1.12
CA ILE A 778 -57.36 5.72 -1.62
C ILE A 778 -57.48 4.53 -0.67
N ARG A 779 -57.54 4.77 0.65
CA ARG A 779 -57.63 3.73 1.69
C ARG A 779 -58.93 2.90 1.66
N VAL A 780 -59.96 3.36 0.95
CA VAL A 780 -61.26 2.67 0.85
C VAL A 780 -61.26 1.57 -0.21
N GLU A 781 -60.54 1.73 -1.33
CA GLU A 781 -60.49 0.70 -2.39
C GLU A 781 -59.59 -0.50 -2.03
N GLU A 782 -58.55 -0.30 -1.21
CA GLU A 782 -57.68 -1.39 -0.77
C GLU A 782 -58.35 -2.34 0.23
N ALA A 783 -59.24 -1.83 1.09
CA ALA A 783 -59.92 -2.64 2.11
C ALA A 783 -60.81 -3.73 1.48
N VAL A 784 -61.52 -3.38 0.39
CA VAL A 784 -62.41 -4.30 -0.33
C VAL A 784 -61.63 -5.44 -1.03
N ARG A 785 -60.34 -5.26 -1.31
CA ARG A 785 -59.50 -6.29 -1.95
C ARG A 785 -58.95 -7.38 -1.02
N ARG A 786 -59.06 -7.24 0.31
CA ARG A 786 -58.39 -8.15 1.27
C ARG A 786 -59.30 -9.20 1.93
N GLY A 787 -60.63 -9.02 1.87
CA GLY A 787 -61.60 -10.12 2.08
C GLY A 787 -61.72 -10.69 3.50
N GLU A 788 -61.25 -9.98 4.53
CA GLU A 788 -61.31 -10.43 5.93
C GLU A 788 -62.60 -9.96 6.63
N GLN A 789 -63.19 -10.82 7.48
CA GLN A 789 -64.44 -10.51 8.19
C GLN A 789 -64.21 -9.67 9.45
N ALA A 790 -65.05 -8.66 9.65
CA ALA A 790 -64.95 -7.73 10.77
C ALA A 790 -65.61 -8.29 12.06
N VAL A 791 -64.92 -8.12 13.19
CA VAL A 791 -65.50 -8.16 14.54
C VAL A 791 -64.96 -6.97 15.33
N LEU A 792 -65.85 -6.09 15.80
CA LEU A 792 -65.49 -4.91 16.61
C LEU A 792 -65.66 -5.18 18.11
N PRO A 793 -64.81 -4.61 19.00
CA PRO A 793 -64.86 -4.81 20.44
C PRO A 793 -65.75 -3.79 21.17
N PRO A 794 -66.20 -4.08 22.41
CA PRO A 794 -66.82 -3.10 23.30
C PRO A 794 -65.79 -2.20 24.00
N LEU A 795 -66.16 -0.93 24.24
CA LEU A 795 -65.32 0.12 24.85
C LEU A 795 -65.65 0.37 26.33
N ARG A 796 -64.63 0.70 27.15
CA ARG A 796 -64.56 1.53 28.41
C ARG A 796 -63.34 1.07 29.24
N GLY A 797 -62.66 1.91 30.04
CA GLY A 797 -62.81 3.34 30.31
C GLY A 797 -61.60 3.90 31.11
N ILE A 798 -61.64 5.19 31.45
CA ILE A 798 -60.62 6.00 32.18
C ILE A 798 -61.03 6.18 33.68
N PRO A 799 -60.21 6.73 34.62
CA PRO A 799 -58.76 7.03 34.61
C PRO A 799 -57.99 6.67 35.94
N ASP A 800 -56.72 7.13 36.04
CA ASP A 800 -56.15 7.92 37.18
C ASP A 800 -55.18 7.31 38.23
N THR A 801 -54.41 8.24 38.82
CA THR A 801 -53.64 8.27 40.09
C THR A 801 -52.22 7.66 40.22
N SER A 802 -51.30 8.59 40.51
CA SER A 802 -50.03 8.56 41.25
C SER A 802 -49.69 7.40 42.21
N GLY A 803 -48.39 7.09 42.31
CA GLY A 803 -47.76 6.40 43.46
C GLY A 803 -46.25 6.64 43.54
N THR A 804 -45.72 6.95 44.73
CA THR A 804 -44.27 7.12 45.02
C THR A 804 -43.86 6.29 46.24
N MET A 805 -42.54 6.02 46.38
CA MET A 805 -41.91 5.32 47.51
C MET A 805 -42.28 3.82 47.64
N HIS A 806 -41.46 2.93 48.22
CA HIS A 806 -40.41 3.13 49.23
C HIS A 806 -39.22 2.13 49.09
N ILE A 807 -38.12 2.41 49.79
CA ILE A 807 -36.92 1.54 49.92
C ILE A 807 -37.16 0.44 50.97
N SER A 808 -36.57 -0.76 50.79
CA SER A 808 -36.47 -1.81 51.82
C SER A 808 -35.05 -2.40 51.93
N THR A 809 -34.66 -2.80 53.13
CA THR A 809 -33.28 -3.05 53.61
C THR A 809 -32.78 -4.49 53.50
N VAL A 810 -31.45 -4.65 53.48
CA VAL A 810 -30.71 -5.94 53.65
C VAL A 810 -30.65 -6.35 55.13
N PRO A 811 -30.51 -7.65 55.49
CA PRO A 811 -29.17 -8.25 55.74
C PRO A 811 -29.05 -9.71 55.24
N PHE A 812 -27.94 -10.17 54.64
CA PHE A 812 -26.60 -10.47 55.20
C PHE A 812 -26.54 -11.68 56.16
N ALA A 813 -25.97 -12.80 55.67
CA ALA A 813 -25.60 -14.01 56.41
C ALA A 813 -24.30 -14.61 55.82
N PHE A 814 -23.58 -15.46 56.56
CA PHE A 814 -22.12 -15.63 56.42
C PHE A 814 -21.62 -16.91 55.71
N PHE A 815 -20.57 -16.76 54.89
CA PHE A 815 -19.46 -17.67 54.56
C PHE A 815 -19.58 -19.20 54.70
N ILE A 816 -19.17 -19.92 53.64
CA ILE A 816 -17.96 -20.78 53.62
C ILE A 816 -17.62 -21.16 52.16
N ALA A 817 -16.32 -21.10 51.79
CA ALA A 817 -15.65 -21.61 50.56
C ALA A 817 -16.29 -21.26 49.17
N ILE A 818 -15.54 -20.92 48.12
CA ILE A 818 -14.26 -21.49 47.64
C ILE A 818 -13.29 -20.38 47.21
N LEU A 819 -11.98 -20.62 47.37
CA LEU A 819 -10.93 -19.83 46.73
C LEU A 819 -10.87 -20.13 45.22
N GLY A 820 -11.45 -19.25 44.41
CA GLY A 820 -11.21 -19.18 42.97
C GLY A 820 -10.25 -18.05 42.64
N THR A 821 -9.15 -18.34 41.93
CA THR A 821 -8.12 -17.35 41.59
C THR A 821 -8.62 -16.32 40.58
N PHE A 822 -8.54 -15.03 40.91
CA PHE A 822 -8.64 -13.95 39.92
C PHE A 822 -7.43 -14.03 38.97
N THR A 823 -7.67 -14.47 37.74
CA THR A 823 -6.68 -14.38 36.66
C THR A 823 -6.63 -12.94 36.16
N ILE A 824 -5.57 -12.22 36.52
CA ILE A 824 -5.25 -10.93 35.89
C ILE A 824 -4.99 -11.19 34.41
N ALA A 825 -5.66 -10.47 33.52
CA ALA A 825 -5.40 -10.55 32.08
C ALA A 825 -3.98 -10.03 31.80
N ALA A 826 -3.13 -10.88 31.22
CA ALA A 826 -1.75 -10.54 30.92
C ALA A 826 -1.66 -9.56 29.73
N PRO A 827 -0.64 -8.68 29.69
CA PRO A 827 -0.46 -7.78 28.55
C PRO A 827 -0.14 -8.57 27.28
N VAL A 828 -0.88 -8.32 26.18
CA VAL A 828 -0.45 -8.82 24.87
C VAL A 828 0.87 -8.17 24.51
N ALA A 829 1.83 -9.01 24.14
CA ALA A 829 3.18 -8.56 23.83
C ALA A 829 3.24 -7.77 22.52
N ASP A 830 4.23 -6.89 22.42
CA ASP A 830 4.87 -6.55 21.14
C ASP A 830 5.29 -7.86 20.47
N THR A 831 4.58 -8.28 19.42
CA THR A 831 4.81 -9.56 18.73
C THR A 831 5.35 -9.37 17.32
N VAL A 832 6.28 -10.26 16.97
CA VAL A 832 6.74 -10.50 15.60
C VAL A 832 6.19 -11.84 15.11
N ILE A 833 6.24 -12.04 13.80
CA ILE A 833 5.97 -13.34 13.18
C ILE A 833 7.31 -14.06 13.00
N THR A 834 7.31 -15.36 13.28
CA THR A 834 8.43 -16.30 13.17
C THR A 834 7.90 -17.58 12.49
N PRO A 835 8.74 -18.44 11.89
CA PRO A 835 8.29 -19.74 11.41
C PRO A 835 7.91 -20.61 12.63
N GLY A 836 6.63 -20.96 12.76
CA GLY A 836 6.00 -21.48 13.96
C GLY A 836 5.11 -20.48 14.70
N GLY A 837 4.70 -19.36 14.08
CA GLY A 837 3.69 -18.43 14.61
C GLY A 837 4.18 -17.09 15.16
N ARG A 838 3.26 -16.34 15.79
CA ARG A 838 3.58 -15.09 16.50
C ARG A 838 4.36 -15.36 17.79
N ARG A 839 5.30 -14.47 18.14
CA ARG A 839 6.14 -14.51 19.35
C ARG A 839 6.44 -13.11 19.86
N THR A 840 6.60 -12.96 21.16
CA THR A 840 7.06 -11.73 21.81
C THR A 840 8.40 -11.30 21.21
N ARG A 841 8.55 -10.06 20.74
CA ARG A 841 9.79 -9.55 20.11
C ARG A 841 11.02 -9.73 21.01
N ASN A 842 10.86 -9.46 22.31
CA ASN A 842 11.92 -9.61 23.31
C ASN A 842 12.36 -11.07 23.55
N ASN A 843 11.60 -12.04 23.03
CA ASN A 843 11.89 -13.47 23.10
C ASN A 843 12.49 -14.02 21.78
N VAL A 844 12.75 -13.16 20.77
CA VAL A 844 13.33 -13.58 19.48
C VAL A 844 14.78 -13.12 19.38
N HIS A 845 15.70 -14.09 19.43
CA HIS A 845 17.12 -13.87 19.67
C HIS A 845 17.97 -14.28 18.47
N GLN A 846 18.84 -13.38 18.01
CA GLN A 846 19.81 -13.67 16.97
C GLN A 846 21.03 -14.41 17.55
N VAL A 847 21.36 -15.57 17.01
CA VAL A 847 22.57 -16.35 17.36
C VAL A 847 23.72 -15.90 16.46
N PRO A 848 24.86 -15.41 17.02
CA PRO A 848 26.02 -15.02 16.22
C PRO A 848 26.58 -16.17 15.38
N ALA A 849 27.19 -15.86 14.24
CA ALA A 849 27.76 -16.86 13.33
C ALA A 849 28.81 -17.76 14.03
N GLY A 850 28.62 -19.08 13.91
CA GLY A 850 29.44 -20.08 14.62
C GLY A 850 29.16 -20.19 16.12
N GLY A 851 28.13 -19.52 16.63
CA GLY A 851 27.60 -19.69 17.97
C GLY A 851 26.79 -20.97 18.16
N ARG A 852 26.33 -21.20 19.40
CA ARG A 852 25.49 -22.34 19.78
C ARG A 852 24.53 -21.97 20.90
N ILE A 853 23.47 -22.75 21.06
CA ILE A 853 22.52 -22.69 22.15
C ILE A 853 22.76 -23.87 23.09
N ALA A 854 22.61 -23.68 24.41
CA ALA A 854 22.51 -24.79 25.35
C ALA A 854 21.49 -24.54 26.46
N HIS A 855 20.72 -25.56 26.80
CA HIS A 855 19.82 -25.59 27.95
C HIS A 855 20.65 -25.87 29.20
N ILE A 856 20.60 -24.98 30.19
CA ILE A 856 21.39 -25.06 31.44
C ILE A 856 20.44 -24.85 32.61
N GLY A 857 20.02 -25.97 33.22
CA GLY A 857 18.99 -25.96 34.26
C GLY A 857 17.64 -25.56 33.69
N LYS A 858 17.18 -24.34 34.02
CA LYS A 858 15.90 -23.77 33.56
C LYS A 858 16.07 -22.62 32.56
N ASP A 859 17.31 -22.33 32.15
CA ASP A 859 17.67 -21.17 31.33
C ASP A 859 18.36 -21.62 30.04
N ILE A 860 18.12 -20.90 28.94
CA ILE A 860 18.71 -21.16 27.63
C ILE A 860 19.82 -20.14 27.36
N HIS A 861 21.06 -20.63 27.28
CA HIS A 861 22.24 -19.80 27.07
C HIS A 861 22.64 -19.77 25.59
N VAL A 862 22.74 -18.56 25.03
CA VAL A 862 23.31 -18.32 23.70
C VAL A 862 24.79 -18.03 23.85
N PHE A 863 25.63 -18.83 23.20
CA PHE A 863 27.09 -18.70 23.19
C PHE A 863 27.58 -18.19 21.83
N ALA A 864 28.56 -17.28 21.83
CA ALA A 864 29.36 -16.97 20.65
C ALA A 864 30.37 -18.09 20.35
N SER A 865 30.94 -18.08 19.14
CA SER A 865 31.97 -19.01 18.67
C SER A 865 33.24 -19.07 19.54
N ASN A 866 33.52 -18.00 20.30
CA ASN A 866 34.62 -17.95 21.27
C ASN A 866 34.28 -18.55 22.65
N GLY A 867 33.07 -19.11 22.83
CA GLY A 867 32.61 -19.70 24.09
C GLY A 867 32.08 -18.72 25.14
N SER A 868 32.05 -17.41 24.85
CA SER A 868 31.41 -16.43 25.74
C SER A 868 29.88 -16.47 25.63
N VAL A 869 29.18 -16.21 26.75
CA VAL A 869 27.71 -16.10 26.79
C VAL A 869 27.31 -14.71 26.29
N VAL A 870 26.44 -14.67 25.28
CA VAL A 870 25.95 -13.45 24.62
C VAL A 870 24.56 -13.08 25.14
N HIS A 871 23.71 -14.08 25.39
CA HIS A 871 22.37 -13.91 25.93
C HIS A 871 21.99 -15.10 26.83
N VAL A 872 21.08 -14.88 27.78
CA VAL A 872 20.45 -15.92 28.60
C VAL A 872 18.96 -15.64 28.66
N ALA A 873 18.16 -16.55 28.10
CA ALA A 873 16.71 -16.47 28.08
C ALA A 873 16.12 -17.47 29.09
N THR A 874 15.08 -17.08 29.83
CA THR A 874 14.32 -17.98 30.71
C THR A 874 12.98 -18.31 30.06
N PRO A 875 12.73 -19.54 29.58
CA PRO A 875 11.44 -19.92 29.03
C PRO A 875 10.32 -19.87 30.08
N ASN A 876 9.17 -19.32 29.71
CA ASN A 876 7.99 -19.30 30.57
C ASN A 876 7.16 -20.57 30.37
N GLY A 877 7.29 -21.53 31.30
CA GLY A 877 6.73 -22.88 31.26
C GLY A 877 5.19 -23.00 31.39
N THR A 878 4.45 -22.11 30.73
CA THR A 878 2.99 -22.19 30.50
C THR A 878 2.62 -21.93 29.03
N ALA A 879 3.57 -21.50 28.20
CA ALA A 879 3.40 -21.47 26.76
C ALA A 879 3.93 -22.79 26.17
N SER A 880 3.04 -23.69 25.79
CA SER A 880 3.35 -24.60 24.69
C SER A 880 3.75 -23.76 23.47
N ALA A 881 4.76 -24.17 22.70
CA ALA A 881 4.95 -23.51 21.40
C ALA A 881 3.62 -23.69 20.62
N PRO A 882 3.00 -22.61 20.12
CA PRO A 882 1.60 -22.63 19.68
C PRO A 882 1.39 -23.56 18.48
N GLY A 883 0.94 -24.79 18.78
CA GLY A 883 0.77 -25.87 17.82
C GLY A 883 -0.17 -25.49 16.68
N PHE A 884 0.29 -25.71 15.45
CA PHE A 884 -0.45 -25.50 14.20
C PHE A 884 -1.24 -24.18 14.15
N ALA A 885 -0.61 -23.09 14.57
CA ALA A 885 -1.20 -21.76 14.55
C ALA A 885 -1.48 -21.24 13.12
N SER A 886 -2.29 -20.19 13.03
CA SER A 886 -3.03 -19.69 11.86
C SER A 886 -2.23 -19.19 10.62
N GLY A 887 -0.97 -19.61 10.46
CA GLY A 887 -0.22 -19.45 9.22
C GLY A 887 0.23 -20.78 8.60
N TRP A 888 0.04 -21.92 9.27
CA TRP A 888 0.33 -23.24 8.68
C TRP A 888 -0.74 -23.58 7.63
N ILE A 889 -0.34 -23.63 6.36
CA ILE A 889 -1.27 -23.69 5.22
C ILE A 889 -1.46 -25.14 4.74
N THR A 890 -0.35 -25.80 4.39
CA THR A 890 -0.35 -27.18 3.88
C THR A 890 0.96 -27.86 4.25
N TYR A 891 0.91 -29.12 4.65
CA TYR A 891 2.08 -29.85 5.13
C TYR A 891 1.94 -31.37 5.03
N ALA A 892 3.08 -32.06 5.04
CA ALA A 892 3.19 -33.51 5.24
C ALA A 892 3.90 -33.78 6.58
N SER A 893 3.34 -34.66 7.42
CA SER A 893 3.86 -34.97 8.76
C SER A 893 3.93 -36.47 9.04
N TRP A 894 4.87 -36.87 9.91
CA TRP A 894 4.97 -38.22 10.46
C TRP A 894 5.41 -38.18 11.93
N LEU A 895 4.61 -38.79 12.82
CA LEU A 895 4.89 -38.89 14.25
C LEU A 895 5.50 -40.27 14.58
N ASN A 896 6.72 -40.27 15.11
CA ASN A 896 7.35 -41.45 15.67
C ASN A 896 6.94 -41.68 17.14
N THR A 897 6.91 -42.95 17.56
CA THR A 897 6.73 -43.36 18.96
C THR A 897 7.93 -44.16 19.51
N GLY A 898 9.03 -44.24 18.76
CA GLY A 898 10.23 -45.02 19.07
C GLY A 898 11.43 -44.17 19.52
N ALA A 899 12.61 -44.48 18.95
CA ALA A 899 13.85 -43.74 19.20
C ALA A 899 13.79 -42.30 18.66
N ALA A 900 14.69 -41.43 19.12
CA ALA A 900 14.80 -40.06 18.61
C ALA A 900 15.06 -40.05 17.10
N ILE A 901 14.65 -38.98 16.40
CA ILE A 901 15.11 -38.76 15.03
C ILE A 901 16.60 -38.43 15.08
N GLY A 902 17.40 -39.19 14.33
CA GLY A 902 18.86 -39.08 14.23
C GLY A 902 19.30 -38.16 13.09
N SER A 903 18.61 -38.22 11.94
CA SER A 903 18.70 -37.18 10.92
C SER A 903 17.36 -37.05 10.16
N PHE A 904 17.06 -35.83 9.74
CA PHE A 904 16.00 -35.55 8.77
C PHE A 904 16.53 -34.54 7.74
N LYS A 905 16.63 -34.98 6.49
CA LYS A 905 17.27 -34.23 5.38
C LYS A 905 16.35 -34.23 4.17
N THR A 906 16.28 -33.11 3.46
CA THR A 906 15.59 -33.02 2.16
C THR A 906 16.23 -31.95 1.27
N SER A 907 15.96 -32.03 -0.04
CA SER A 907 16.54 -31.17 -1.05
C SER A 907 15.46 -30.59 -1.97
N TRP A 908 15.38 -29.27 -2.02
CA TRP A 908 14.45 -28.53 -2.87
C TRP A 908 15.18 -27.40 -3.61
N THR A 909 14.48 -26.74 -4.52
CA THR A 909 14.98 -25.57 -5.26
C THR A 909 14.23 -24.33 -4.78
N VAL A 910 14.93 -23.20 -4.64
CA VAL A 910 14.29 -21.90 -4.38
C VAL A 910 13.30 -21.61 -5.51
N PRO A 911 11.98 -21.55 -5.24
CA PRO A 911 10.98 -21.42 -6.28
C PRO A 911 10.97 -20.00 -6.87
N PRO A 912 10.20 -19.74 -7.94
CA PRO A 912 9.99 -18.39 -8.45
C PRO A 912 9.62 -17.41 -7.32
N ALA A 913 10.06 -16.16 -7.41
CA ALA A 913 9.50 -15.12 -6.55
C ALA A 913 7.98 -15.02 -6.83
N PRO A 914 7.14 -14.77 -5.80
CA PRO A 914 5.74 -14.44 -5.98
C PRO A 914 5.49 -13.37 -7.04
N ALA A 915 4.36 -13.48 -7.74
CA ALA A 915 3.98 -12.57 -8.81
C ALA A 915 3.47 -11.22 -8.28
N THR A 916 2.97 -11.17 -7.04
CA THR A 916 2.61 -9.94 -6.32
C THR A 916 3.37 -9.81 -5.00
N TRP A 917 3.53 -8.57 -4.52
CA TRP A 917 4.02 -8.27 -3.18
C TRP A 917 2.97 -7.48 -2.40
N ASN A 918 2.44 -8.09 -1.35
CA ASN A 918 1.50 -7.47 -0.41
C ASN A 918 2.06 -7.40 1.02
N ASN A 919 3.39 -7.52 1.15
CA ASN A 919 4.12 -7.76 2.41
C ASN A 919 3.83 -9.13 3.02
N GLN A 920 3.54 -10.12 2.18
CA GLN A 920 3.43 -11.51 2.61
C GLN A 920 4.77 -12.01 3.17
N LEU A 921 4.67 -12.97 4.09
CA LEU A 921 5.80 -13.65 4.71
C LEU A 921 5.57 -15.15 4.58
N ILE A 922 6.37 -15.80 3.73
CA ILE A 922 6.30 -17.21 3.37
C ILE A 922 7.52 -17.93 3.94
N TYR A 923 7.26 -19.10 4.51
CA TYR A 923 8.23 -20.02 5.07
C TYR A 923 8.04 -21.40 4.44
N LEU A 924 9.14 -21.96 3.94
CA LEU A 924 9.24 -23.29 3.35
C LEU A 924 10.36 -24.04 4.06
N PHE A 925 10.04 -25.15 4.72
CA PHE A 925 10.99 -25.86 5.57
C PHE A 925 10.65 -27.35 5.76
N ASN A 926 11.67 -28.09 6.18
CA ASN A 926 11.50 -29.34 6.91
C ASN A 926 11.78 -29.09 8.41
N SER A 927 11.08 -29.77 9.31
CA SER A 927 11.24 -29.61 10.76
C SER A 927 11.32 -30.95 11.49
N ILE A 928 11.89 -30.92 12.71
CA ILE A 928 11.64 -31.95 13.72
C ILE A 928 11.24 -31.33 15.06
N GLU A 929 10.34 -32.03 15.76
CA GLU A 929 9.51 -31.53 16.87
C GLU A 929 9.35 -32.64 17.94
N PRO A 930 9.20 -32.34 19.24
CA PRO A 930 8.88 -33.33 20.27
C PRO A 930 7.37 -33.61 20.32
N SER A 931 6.96 -34.72 20.95
CA SER A 931 5.56 -35.20 20.92
C SER A 931 4.56 -34.37 21.74
N ASN A 932 5.04 -33.43 22.56
CA ASN A 932 4.27 -32.37 23.21
C ASN A 932 4.05 -31.13 22.31
N GLY A 933 4.86 -30.96 21.26
CA GLY A 933 4.90 -29.75 20.45
C GLY A 933 5.55 -28.54 21.13
N ASP A 934 6.29 -28.72 22.23
CA ASP A 934 6.87 -27.59 22.99
C ASP A 934 8.10 -26.94 22.30
N ALA A 935 8.65 -27.59 21.26
CA ALA A 935 9.79 -27.11 20.50
C ALA A 935 9.67 -27.40 18.99
N ILE A 936 10.35 -26.62 18.15
CA ILE A 936 10.50 -26.90 16.72
C ILE A 936 11.89 -26.48 16.22
N MET A 937 12.56 -27.35 15.47
CA MET A 937 13.90 -27.14 14.93
C MET A 937 13.91 -27.34 13.41
N GLN A 938 14.38 -26.34 12.66
CA GLN A 938 14.03 -26.18 11.24
C GLN A 938 15.03 -25.30 10.46
N PRO A 939 15.62 -25.76 9.34
CA PRO A 939 16.26 -24.92 8.33
C PRO A 939 15.18 -24.33 7.41
N VAL A 940 15.01 -23.01 7.45
CA VAL A 940 13.88 -22.32 6.81
C VAL A 940 14.32 -21.47 5.62
N LEU A 941 13.65 -21.67 4.49
CA LEU A 941 13.62 -20.73 3.36
C LEU A 941 12.50 -19.71 3.60
N GLN A 942 12.85 -18.41 3.58
CA GLN A 942 11.95 -17.28 3.79
C GLN A 942 11.85 -16.41 2.53
N TYR A 943 10.64 -16.00 2.17
CA TYR A 943 10.36 -14.79 1.37
C TYR A 943 9.50 -13.85 2.22
N GLY A 944 9.72 -12.54 2.16
CA GLY A 944 9.07 -11.59 3.08
C GLY A 944 10.01 -11.01 4.14
N LEU A 945 9.49 -10.10 4.96
CA LEU A 945 10.22 -9.43 6.04
C LEU A 945 9.88 -10.06 7.40
N SER A 946 10.88 -10.54 8.13
CA SER A 946 10.76 -11.06 9.50
C SER A 946 11.74 -10.37 10.46
N GLN A 947 11.76 -10.78 11.73
CA GLN A 947 12.74 -10.30 12.71
C GLN A 947 14.19 -10.69 12.35
N ALA A 948 14.41 -11.69 11.48
CA ALA A 948 15.73 -12.03 10.93
C ALA A 948 16.14 -11.16 9.72
N GLY A 949 15.28 -10.23 9.28
CA GLY A 949 15.44 -9.45 8.05
C GLY A 949 14.60 -9.98 6.88
N GLY A 950 15.00 -9.67 5.66
CA GLY A 950 14.32 -10.07 4.42
C GLY A 950 13.59 -8.91 3.73
N GLY A 951 12.66 -9.25 2.84
CA GLY A 951 11.96 -8.32 1.94
C GLY A 951 11.43 -9.05 0.71
N GLN A 952 11.42 -8.37 -0.45
CA GLN A 952 11.05 -8.92 -1.77
C GLN A 952 12.10 -9.89 -2.36
N SER A 953 12.75 -10.68 -1.52
CA SER A 953 13.86 -11.57 -1.88
C SER A 953 13.87 -12.83 -1.03
N TRP A 954 14.30 -13.95 -1.62
CA TRP A 954 14.50 -15.20 -0.88
C TRP A 954 15.76 -15.13 0.00
N GLY A 955 15.66 -15.68 1.20
CA GLY A 955 16.79 -15.87 2.11
C GLY A 955 16.59 -17.11 2.98
N VAL A 956 17.67 -17.68 3.49
CA VAL A 956 17.65 -18.86 4.36
C VAL A 956 18.20 -18.55 5.75
N ALA A 957 17.57 -19.11 6.78
CA ALA A 957 18.06 -19.10 8.15
C ALA A 957 17.59 -20.37 8.87
N SER A 958 18.36 -20.86 9.83
CA SER A 958 17.92 -21.96 10.69
C SER A 958 17.35 -21.38 11.98
N TRP A 959 16.24 -21.96 12.45
CA TRP A 959 15.51 -21.50 13.62
C TRP A 959 15.33 -22.64 14.62
N TYR A 960 15.38 -22.30 15.90
CA TYR A 960 14.99 -23.14 17.02
C TYR A 960 14.01 -22.37 17.90
N LEU A 961 12.84 -22.94 18.13
CA LEU A 961 11.81 -22.36 18.98
C LEU A 961 11.57 -23.32 20.14
N TYR A 962 11.41 -22.78 21.35
CA TYR A 962 11.20 -23.54 22.58
C TYR A 962 10.29 -22.75 23.52
N ALA A 963 9.10 -23.28 23.81
CA ALA A 963 8.04 -22.59 24.55
C ALA A 963 7.78 -21.17 24.00
N ASP A 964 8.01 -20.13 24.82
CA ASP A 964 7.85 -18.73 24.43
C ASP A 964 9.10 -18.11 23.76
N GLN A 965 10.23 -18.82 23.70
CA GLN A 965 11.52 -18.33 23.18
C GLN A 965 11.80 -18.79 21.74
N VAL A 966 12.51 -17.97 20.97
CA VAL A 966 12.94 -18.24 19.59
C VAL A 966 14.38 -17.80 19.39
N PHE A 967 15.12 -18.60 18.64
CA PHE A 967 16.51 -18.35 18.29
C PHE A 967 16.72 -18.59 16.80
N HIS A 968 17.48 -17.73 16.12
CA HIS A 968 17.72 -17.85 14.68
C HIS A 968 19.15 -17.47 14.28
N THR A 969 19.64 -18.03 13.16
CA THR A 969 20.88 -17.57 12.53
C THR A 969 20.69 -16.22 11.83
N ASN A 970 21.77 -15.67 11.27
CA ASN A 970 21.65 -14.62 10.25
C ASN A 970 20.81 -15.16 9.06
N LEU A 971 20.02 -14.29 8.44
CA LEU A 971 19.38 -14.57 7.15
C LEU A 971 20.43 -14.41 6.03
N VAL A 972 20.64 -15.47 5.26
CA VAL A 972 21.58 -15.50 4.12
C VAL A 972 20.77 -15.42 2.83
N PRO A 973 20.98 -14.42 1.95
CA PRO A 973 20.21 -14.30 0.71
C PRO A 973 20.51 -15.46 -0.26
N VAL A 974 19.49 -15.89 -1.00
CA VAL A 974 19.59 -16.98 -2.00
C VAL A 974 18.87 -16.61 -3.31
N SER A 975 19.34 -17.16 -4.42
CA SER A 975 18.78 -16.89 -5.75
C SER A 975 17.64 -17.84 -6.10
N VAL A 976 16.65 -17.38 -6.87
CA VAL A 976 15.67 -18.24 -7.55
C VAL A 976 16.41 -19.30 -8.38
N GLY A 977 15.95 -20.55 -8.34
CA GLY A 977 16.61 -21.67 -9.01
C GLY A 977 17.83 -22.26 -8.28
N GLN A 978 18.25 -21.68 -7.15
CA GLN A 978 19.31 -22.26 -6.32
C GLN A 978 18.81 -23.53 -5.60
N ARG A 979 19.59 -24.61 -5.64
CA ARG A 979 19.34 -25.81 -4.83
C ARG A 979 19.60 -25.52 -3.35
N LEU A 980 18.76 -26.05 -2.48
CA LEU A 980 18.88 -26.04 -1.02
C LEU A 980 18.95 -27.48 -0.51
N ASP A 981 19.86 -27.76 0.43
CA ASP A 981 20.01 -29.07 1.06
C ASP A 981 19.81 -28.95 2.58
N GLY A 982 18.54 -28.80 3.00
CA GLY A 982 18.12 -28.62 4.38
C GLY A 982 18.24 -29.90 5.22
N GLU A 983 18.75 -29.76 6.44
CA GLU A 983 19.06 -30.86 7.35
C GLU A 983 18.84 -30.46 8.81
N VAL A 984 18.24 -31.36 9.60
CA VAL A 984 18.39 -31.39 11.06
C VAL A 984 19.01 -32.72 11.45
N GLN A 985 20.12 -32.68 12.18
CA GLN A 985 20.93 -33.85 12.53
C GLN A 985 21.23 -33.88 14.03
N LEU A 986 21.10 -35.07 14.63
CA LEU A 986 21.54 -35.35 15.99
C LEU A 986 23.06 -35.43 16.02
N VAL A 987 23.72 -34.44 16.64
CA VAL A 987 25.18 -34.37 16.78
C VAL A 987 25.68 -34.99 18.10
N GLY A 988 24.78 -35.41 18.99
CA GLY A 988 25.11 -36.24 20.15
C GLY A 988 23.96 -36.39 21.14
N THR A 989 24.14 -37.27 22.13
CA THR A 989 23.19 -37.51 23.23
C THR A 989 23.95 -37.51 24.55
N GLN A 990 23.38 -36.88 25.58
CA GLN A 990 23.94 -36.87 26.93
C GLN A 990 22.83 -37.17 27.93
N ASP A 991 22.98 -38.28 28.65
CA ASP A 991 22.01 -38.83 29.59
C ASP A 991 20.60 -38.98 28.98
N THR A 992 19.66 -38.08 29.29
CA THR A 992 18.30 -38.04 28.73
C THR A 992 18.07 -36.89 27.75
N THR A 993 19.14 -36.22 27.31
CA THR A 993 19.07 -35.00 26.48
C THR A 993 19.80 -35.17 25.15
N PHE A 994 19.36 -34.41 24.16
CA PHE A 994 19.76 -34.55 22.76
C PHE A 994 20.38 -33.24 22.26
N ASN A 995 21.46 -33.36 21.48
CA ASN A 995 22.16 -32.24 20.89
C ASN A 995 21.94 -32.29 19.39
N TYR A 996 21.32 -31.26 18.82
CA TYR A 996 20.95 -31.19 17.41
C TYR A 996 21.69 -30.05 16.70
N ASN A 997 21.85 -30.17 15.39
CA ASN A 997 22.30 -29.10 14.50
C ASN A 997 21.30 -28.96 13.35
N SER A 998 20.85 -27.73 13.08
CA SER A 998 19.94 -27.38 11.98
C SER A 998 20.67 -26.47 11.00
N GLN A 999 20.65 -26.82 9.71
CA GLN A 999 21.47 -26.17 8.70
C GLN A 999 20.95 -26.37 7.27
N PHE A 1000 21.34 -25.47 6.37
CA PHE A 1000 21.42 -25.77 4.95
C PHE A 1000 22.83 -26.26 4.66
N THR A 1001 23.00 -27.57 4.43
CA THR A 1001 24.33 -28.21 4.32
C THR A 1001 25.19 -27.66 3.18
N ASN A 1002 24.57 -27.00 2.21
CA ASN A 1002 25.22 -26.36 1.07
C ASN A 1002 25.35 -24.82 1.19
N ILE A 1003 24.94 -24.20 2.31
CA ILE A 1003 24.99 -22.73 2.51
C ILE A 1003 25.63 -22.38 3.86
N GLN A 1004 26.80 -21.72 3.79
CA GLN A 1004 27.56 -21.31 4.97
C GLN A 1004 26.81 -20.29 5.84
N GLY A 1005 27.09 -20.29 7.15
CA GLY A 1005 26.49 -19.37 8.12
C GLY A 1005 25.09 -19.76 8.63
N THR A 1006 24.48 -20.82 8.07
CA THR A 1006 23.14 -21.30 8.45
C THR A 1006 23.13 -22.34 9.59
N GLY A 1007 24.29 -22.76 10.10
CA GLY A 1007 24.37 -23.78 11.15
C GLY A 1007 23.92 -23.27 12.52
N LEU A 1008 22.92 -23.94 13.10
CA LEU A 1008 22.37 -23.67 14.43
C LEU A 1008 22.46 -24.92 15.31
N VAL A 1009 23.46 -24.95 16.19
CA VAL A 1009 23.65 -26.04 17.17
C VAL A 1009 22.86 -25.75 18.45
N VAL A 1010 22.01 -26.70 18.86
CA VAL A 1010 21.22 -26.69 20.09
C VAL A 1010 21.68 -27.86 20.96
N GLN A 1011 21.95 -27.59 22.24
CA GLN A 1011 22.42 -28.61 23.20
C GLN A 1011 21.46 -28.73 24.39
N GLY A 1012 21.23 -29.95 24.87
CA GLY A 1012 20.34 -30.22 26.00
C GLY A 1012 18.85 -30.21 25.64
N SER A 1013 18.48 -30.41 24.36
CA SER A 1013 17.10 -30.54 23.91
C SER A 1013 16.44 -31.83 24.43
N GLU A 1014 15.12 -31.84 24.46
CA GLU A 1014 14.31 -33.05 24.61
C GLU A 1014 14.29 -33.91 23.33
N GLN A 1015 13.60 -35.05 23.38
CA GLN A 1015 13.56 -36.05 22.32
C GLN A 1015 12.64 -35.62 21.16
N LEU A 1016 13.22 -35.29 20.00
CA LEU A 1016 12.47 -34.92 18.80
C LEU A 1016 12.05 -36.18 18.02
N VAL A 1017 10.76 -36.28 17.70
CA VAL A 1017 10.07 -37.50 17.22
C VAL A 1017 8.99 -37.26 16.16
N LEU A 1018 8.42 -36.06 16.08
CA LEU A 1018 7.59 -35.62 14.97
C LEU A 1018 8.50 -35.02 13.89
N ALA A 1019 8.23 -35.34 12.62
CA ALA A 1019 8.90 -34.75 11.46
C ALA A 1019 7.87 -34.15 10.51
N THR A 1020 8.17 -32.99 9.93
CA THR A 1020 7.20 -32.25 9.11
C THR A 1020 7.87 -31.55 7.92
N VAL A 1021 7.15 -31.42 6.80
CA VAL A 1021 7.52 -30.60 5.63
C VAL A 1021 6.36 -29.67 5.34
N THR A 1022 6.61 -28.36 5.33
CA THR A 1022 5.57 -27.35 5.56
C THR A 1022 5.66 -26.15 4.62
N LEU A 1023 4.49 -25.68 4.15
CA LEU A 1023 4.26 -24.29 3.76
C LEU A 1023 3.55 -23.57 4.91
N GLU A 1024 4.21 -22.55 5.44
CA GLU A 1024 3.65 -21.61 6.42
C GLU A 1024 3.68 -20.21 5.81
N ALA A 1025 2.57 -19.48 5.83
CA ALA A 1025 2.45 -18.17 5.20
C ALA A 1025 1.58 -17.18 6.00
N TYR A 1026 1.90 -15.90 5.87
CA TYR A 1026 1.23 -14.79 6.54
C TYR A 1026 1.07 -13.60 5.60
N ALA A 1027 0.02 -12.79 5.80
CA ALA A 1027 -0.26 -11.58 5.01
C ALA A 1027 -0.34 -11.80 3.48
N VAL A 1028 -0.54 -13.05 3.06
CA VAL A 1028 -1.11 -13.42 1.76
C VAL A 1028 -2.52 -12.85 1.68
N ILE A 1029 -2.84 -12.14 0.60
CA ILE A 1029 -4.19 -11.64 0.31
C ILE A 1029 -4.68 -12.01 -1.10
N ALA A 1030 -3.80 -12.50 -1.96
CA ALA A 1030 -4.12 -13.07 -3.27
C ALA A 1030 -3.26 -14.31 -3.55
N LYS A 1031 -3.74 -15.25 -4.38
CA LYS A 1031 -2.97 -16.44 -4.80
C LYS A 1031 -1.60 -16.10 -5.40
N SER A 1032 -1.50 -14.97 -6.10
CA SER A 1032 -0.25 -14.47 -6.69
C SER A 1032 0.83 -14.06 -5.67
N ASP A 1033 0.48 -13.99 -4.37
CA ASP A 1033 1.44 -13.79 -3.29
C ASP A 1033 2.24 -15.06 -2.97
N TYR A 1034 1.80 -16.25 -3.42
CA TYR A 1034 2.57 -17.49 -3.39
C TYR A 1034 3.53 -17.60 -4.59
N PRO A 1035 4.55 -18.48 -4.52
CA PRO A 1035 5.40 -18.81 -5.66
C PRO A 1035 4.58 -19.42 -6.81
N ALA A 1036 5.04 -19.28 -8.05
CA ALA A 1036 4.39 -19.90 -9.20
C ALA A 1036 4.69 -21.41 -9.30
N GLY A 1037 3.67 -22.22 -9.64
CA GLY A 1037 3.79 -23.67 -9.83
C GLY A 1037 3.77 -24.47 -8.53
N SER A 1038 4.90 -25.09 -8.17
CA SER A 1038 5.03 -26.00 -7.03
C SER A 1038 6.41 -25.91 -6.36
N THR A 1039 6.61 -26.64 -5.26
CA THR A 1039 7.92 -26.82 -4.62
C THR A 1039 8.10 -28.28 -4.18
N VAL A 1040 9.04 -28.97 -4.84
CA VAL A 1040 9.33 -30.39 -4.61
C VAL A 1040 10.44 -30.56 -3.58
N PHE A 1041 10.10 -31.15 -2.43
CA PHE A 1041 11.01 -31.63 -1.40
C PHE A 1041 11.46 -33.06 -1.74
N SER A 1042 12.51 -33.13 -2.54
CA SER A 1042 13.06 -34.36 -3.12
C SER A 1042 14.21 -34.94 -2.29
N GLY A 1043 14.45 -36.25 -2.42
CA GLY A 1043 15.56 -36.88 -1.68
C GLY A 1043 15.36 -36.82 -0.17
N THR A 1044 14.10 -36.82 0.27
CA THR A 1044 13.72 -36.73 1.68
C THR A 1044 14.10 -38.04 2.38
N ASN A 1045 14.99 -37.94 3.37
CA ASN A 1045 15.53 -39.07 4.12
C ASN A 1045 15.39 -38.81 5.62
N LEU A 1046 14.84 -39.79 6.36
CA LEU A 1046 14.68 -39.75 7.80
C LEU A 1046 15.30 -41.02 8.42
N GLU A 1047 16.32 -40.83 9.25
CA GLU A 1047 17.02 -41.88 9.99
C GLU A 1047 16.79 -41.68 11.49
N LEU A 1048 16.55 -42.76 12.23
CA LEU A 1048 16.44 -42.72 13.70
C LEU A 1048 17.83 -42.81 14.37
N SER A 1049 17.92 -42.36 15.61
CA SER A 1049 19.17 -42.31 16.40
C SER A 1049 19.81 -43.67 16.70
N ASN A 1050 19.20 -44.77 16.27
CA ASN A 1050 19.71 -46.13 16.32
C ASN A 1050 20.22 -46.63 14.94
N GLY A 1051 20.32 -45.76 13.94
CA GLY A 1051 20.77 -46.11 12.58
C GLY A 1051 19.74 -46.94 11.80
N GLN A 1052 18.44 -46.72 12.04
CA GLN A 1052 17.36 -47.39 11.32
C GLN A 1052 16.51 -46.39 10.56
N PHE A 1053 16.17 -46.75 9.33
CA PHE A 1053 15.18 -46.07 8.50
C PHE A 1053 13.79 -46.68 8.83
N PRO A 1054 12.87 -45.91 9.44
CA PRO A 1054 11.59 -46.45 9.92
C PRO A 1054 10.60 -46.64 8.77
N ALA A 1055 9.62 -47.54 8.95
CA ALA A 1055 8.49 -47.62 8.02
C ALA A 1055 7.59 -46.39 8.22
N ILE A 1056 7.81 -45.37 7.40
CA ILE A 1056 6.97 -44.17 7.32
C ILE A 1056 5.85 -44.39 6.32
N SER A 1057 4.67 -43.88 6.64
CA SER A 1057 3.74 -43.36 5.64
C SER A 1057 3.41 -41.93 6.03
N TRP A 1058 3.66 -40.97 5.14
CA TRP A 1058 3.44 -39.56 5.41
C TRP A 1058 1.95 -39.23 5.45
N SER A 1059 1.55 -38.32 6.33
CA SER A 1059 0.16 -37.82 6.44
C SER A 1059 0.08 -36.36 6.03
N THR A 1060 -0.85 -36.01 5.13
CA THR A 1060 -0.99 -34.64 4.60
C THR A 1060 -2.16 -33.89 5.21
N ASN A 1061 -2.01 -32.57 5.26
CA ASN A 1061 -3.07 -31.61 5.57
C ASN A 1061 -2.99 -30.47 4.54
N ASN A 1062 -4.13 -30.09 3.96
CA ASN A 1062 -4.23 -29.25 2.76
C ASN A 1062 -5.26 -28.12 2.95
N ASP A 1063 -5.00 -26.92 2.41
CA ASP A 1063 -5.98 -25.84 2.37
C ASP A 1063 -6.85 -25.95 1.09
N ALA A 1064 -7.97 -26.65 1.23
CA ALA A 1064 -8.95 -26.80 0.17
C ALA A 1064 -9.79 -25.54 -0.13
N ALA A 1065 -9.64 -24.44 0.64
CA ALA A 1065 -10.33 -23.18 0.38
C ALA A 1065 -9.52 -22.31 -0.59
N ASP A 1066 -8.21 -22.20 -0.39
CA ASP A 1066 -7.30 -21.44 -1.27
C ASP A 1066 -6.70 -22.30 -2.40
N MET A 1067 -7.03 -23.60 -2.47
CA MET A 1067 -6.54 -24.60 -3.43
C MET A 1067 -5.06 -24.95 -3.27
N LEU A 1068 -4.56 -24.99 -2.03
CA LEU A 1068 -3.16 -25.26 -1.71
C LEU A 1068 -3.05 -26.66 -1.12
N SER A 1069 -2.14 -27.48 -1.62
CA SER A 1069 -2.08 -28.89 -1.23
C SER A 1069 -0.67 -29.46 -1.19
N THR A 1070 -0.51 -30.55 -0.44
CA THR A 1070 0.71 -31.34 -0.38
C THR A 1070 0.44 -32.76 -0.91
N SER A 1071 1.21 -33.20 -1.90
CA SER A 1071 1.23 -34.58 -2.39
C SER A 1071 2.44 -35.34 -1.85
N ILE A 1072 2.31 -36.68 -1.84
CA ILE A 1072 3.39 -37.61 -1.51
C ILE A 1072 3.59 -38.47 -2.75
N ASP A 1073 4.59 -38.12 -3.56
CA ASP A 1073 4.82 -38.75 -4.87
C ASP A 1073 5.70 -40.00 -4.72
N VAL A 1074 6.55 -40.01 -3.68
CA VAL A 1074 7.28 -41.18 -3.19
C VAL A 1074 7.19 -41.19 -1.67
N ASP A 1075 6.44 -42.14 -1.11
CA ASP A 1075 6.26 -42.32 0.33
C ASP A 1075 7.43 -43.08 0.99
N GLY A 1076 7.56 -42.96 2.31
CA GLY A 1076 8.58 -43.66 3.12
C GLY A 1076 9.68 -42.76 3.69
N SER A 1077 10.72 -43.40 4.24
CA SER A 1077 11.80 -42.74 4.99
C SER A 1077 13.10 -42.55 4.20
N THR A 1078 13.17 -43.01 2.94
CA THR A 1078 14.39 -42.98 2.13
C THR A 1078 14.08 -42.52 0.72
N SER A 1079 14.73 -41.44 0.28
CA SER A 1079 14.50 -40.82 -1.03
C SER A 1079 13.02 -40.50 -1.32
N ALA A 1080 12.25 -40.16 -0.28
CA ALA A 1080 10.88 -39.71 -0.42
C ALA A 1080 10.80 -38.37 -1.17
N THR A 1081 9.64 -38.13 -1.78
CA THR A 1081 9.34 -36.95 -2.58
C THR A 1081 7.98 -36.43 -2.15
N ILE A 1082 7.97 -35.19 -1.67
CA ILE A 1082 6.79 -34.49 -1.17
C ILE A 1082 6.71 -33.18 -1.96
N GLU A 1083 5.60 -32.92 -2.64
CA GLU A 1083 5.42 -31.72 -3.45
C GLU A 1083 4.33 -30.82 -2.85
N ILE A 1084 4.64 -29.53 -2.73
CA ILE A 1084 3.68 -28.50 -2.32
C ILE A 1084 3.21 -27.76 -3.57
N HIS A 1085 1.90 -27.75 -3.81
CA HIS A 1085 1.25 -27.16 -4.98
C HIS A 1085 0.59 -25.82 -4.63
N TYR A 1086 0.81 -24.81 -5.47
CA TYR A 1086 0.28 -23.45 -5.30
C TYR A 1086 -0.90 -23.16 -6.27
N ASP A 1087 -1.75 -24.15 -6.54
CA ASP A 1087 -2.58 -24.26 -7.75
C ASP A 1087 -3.26 -22.95 -8.17
N HIS A 1088 -2.96 -22.53 -9.41
CA HIS A 1088 -3.45 -21.30 -10.04
C HIS A 1088 -4.90 -21.45 -10.52
#